data_AF-A9JSX6-F1
#
_entry.id   AF-A9JSX6-F1
#
_cell.length_a   1.000
_cell.length_b   1.000
_cell.length_c   1.000
_cell.angle_alpha   90.00
_cell.angle_beta   90.00
_cell.angle_gamma   90.00
#
_symmetry.space_group_name_H-M   'P 1'
#
loop_
_entity.id
_entity.type
_entity.pdbx_description
1 polymer ?
#
loop_
_entity_poly.entity_id
_entity_poly.type
_entity_poly.pdbx_seq_one_letter_code
_entity_poly.pdbx_strand_id
1 'polypeptide(L)'
;MDVSTCLKSLLLAIRQYRNNRSALNASQLQKHIEDISGLKCAGVLFSGQVLPSECLSGLMEVAGDPNTSHALTGTIISLLAQFASDGETKEALHSSYNFTGTLAAIIHCNRSTPEEPLVLQCLNVLQRLTYNVRTLHCASHIHELISFLMQHVQSSNDDIVKACLGLVANLCRHDVTVQAHIKSQSYVKAFYRALINFLGHNCLTVVVFALSILSSLTLNEEVGQKLFNAKNIHQTFQLIFNITVNGDGTLTRNYAVDLLVDLLKNPKIADYLTKYKHLSVCLSEVLGLLHSKDPDTASKVMELLVSLCSVPVLRKLVCETVLRPPAPRLQPGTRKGVQARGSEPSLALVHWVTSPLDGPEQCYMQALSLLAELFEEAIGSSLCSSAQSFVELLLQEVLVLLQSPDSTEGDQLLKKHCLRAGRVVDFLLVLCGDDALRMLVSQRLSPEVCVSQVELLLSYSQDLTGSTCSTSSYQLSQLCAEAVLKTLELMSHLRQTMPDMETSFYRILQDQRMVTPLSLAMTSNRREHVQLALRILFEAAPLPDFPSVILGDSIAANNAYRQRDGELSIRRSSASEDASFISKSFPTMHTEPSGSASHSIDSLIEKLQNGVELQEKVKDVHMSEIIDVYEQKLSALASKESRLQDLLEAKALALSQADRLIAQYRCQRAQAEAEARKLASLLKDTERRKEDLQAELNDQLLEVERLKSDSQQLLQHNGRLQAVADQHQGLKGTYNQLLSRYDKSEGTLKDLQAAHISLTQQAEGLRKTNEGLRLQQERTLAELAEKEQQIKGLKADVLEKDSNITGLQNELRRQEEQIKEMEENISILRKELNKTEQARKDTSIKASSLELQKSQLEAKLEKIEEELGKHTQMIAMIHSLSSGKLKGDVTANLSL
;
A
#
# COMPACT_ATOMS: atom_id res chain seq x y z
N MET A 1 44.64 -16.36 27.57
CA MET A 1 45.19 -15.17 28.26
C MET A 1 44.10 -14.62 29.15
N ASP A 2 44.44 -14.06 30.30
CA ASP A 2 43.47 -13.30 31.10
C ASP A 2 42.99 -12.08 30.29
N VAL A 3 41.67 -11.89 30.21
CA VAL A 3 41.03 -10.82 29.44
C VAL A 3 41.48 -9.46 29.93
N SER A 4 41.63 -9.28 31.25
CA SER A 4 42.10 -8.02 31.84
C SER A 4 43.52 -7.67 31.38
N THR A 5 44.39 -8.66 31.30
CA THR A 5 45.77 -8.49 30.80
C THR A 5 45.78 -8.08 29.32
N CYS A 6 44.99 -8.72 28.46
CA CYS A 6 44.87 -8.35 27.06
C CYS A 6 44.36 -6.92 26.86
N LEU A 7 43.36 -6.49 27.64
CA LEU A 7 42.83 -5.13 27.58
C LEU A 7 43.85 -4.08 28.02
N LYS A 8 44.65 -4.36 29.07
CA LYS A 8 45.75 -3.47 29.48
C LYS A 8 46.79 -3.32 28.38
N SER A 9 47.18 -4.42 27.74
CA SER A 9 48.11 -4.40 26.60
C SER A 9 47.57 -3.61 25.41
N LEU A 10 46.29 -3.78 25.08
CA LEU A 10 45.63 -3.00 24.03
C LEU A 10 45.66 -1.50 24.35
N LEU A 11 45.25 -1.10 25.56
CA LEU A 11 45.23 0.31 25.97
C LEU A 11 46.62 0.95 25.89
N LEU A 12 47.67 0.22 26.30
CA LEU A 12 49.05 0.67 26.16
C LEU A 12 49.44 0.86 24.70
N ALA A 13 49.12 -0.09 23.82
CA ALA A 13 49.40 0.01 22.39
C ALA A 13 48.67 1.18 21.72
N ILE A 14 47.41 1.45 22.10
CA ILE A 14 46.65 2.63 21.65
C ILE A 14 47.38 3.92 22.04
N ARG A 15 47.80 4.04 23.31
CA ARG A 15 48.53 5.22 23.80
C ARG A 15 49.87 5.40 23.10
N GLN A 16 50.61 4.32 22.85
CA GLN A 16 51.88 4.35 22.13
C GLN A 16 51.73 4.82 20.68
N TYR A 17 50.73 4.31 19.96
CA TYR A 17 50.44 4.75 18.59
C TYR A 17 50.02 6.23 18.55
N ARG A 18 49.16 6.67 19.48
CA ARG A 18 48.73 8.07 19.57
C ARG A 18 49.89 9.03 19.83
N ASN A 19 50.84 8.63 20.68
CA ASN A 19 52.03 9.43 20.98
C ASN A 19 53.05 9.44 19.85
N ASN A 20 53.17 8.34 19.07
CA ASN A 20 54.09 8.23 17.95
C ASN A 20 53.50 7.33 16.84
N ARG A 21 53.10 7.95 15.72
CA ARG A 21 52.43 7.28 14.58
C ARG A 21 53.42 6.59 13.64
N SER A 22 54.22 5.68 14.18
CA SER A 22 55.16 4.87 13.40
C SER A 22 54.48 3.62 12.84
N ALA A 23 55.00 3.09 11.72
CA ALA A 23 54.54 1.82 11.15
C ALA A 23 54.69 0.65 12.15
N LEU A 24 55.72 0.69 13.01
CA LEU A 24 55.93 -0.28 14.08
C LEU A 24 54.76 -0.25 15.09
N ASN A 25 54.42 0.93 15.61
CA ASN A 25 53.34 1.08 16.57
C ASN A 25 51.98 0.72 15.96
N ALA A 26 51.77 1.02 14.67
CA ALA A 26 50.57 0.59 13.94
C ALA A 26 50.47 -0.95 13.87
N SER A 27 51.56 -1.64 13.51
CA SER A 27 51.59 -3.10 13.44
C SER A 27 51.40 -3.78 14.81
N GLN A 28 51.94 -3.18 15.88
CA GLN A 28 51.75 -3.66 17.25
C GLN A 28 50.30 -3.52 17.71
N LEU A 29 49.66 -2.38 17.40
CA LEU A 29 48.25 -2.17 17.69
C LEU A 29 47.36 -3.15 16.91
N GLN A 30 47.64 -3.39 15.62
CA GLN A 30 46.92 -4.39 14.82
C GLN A 30 47.00 -5.78 15.44
N LYS A 31 48.20 -6.21 15.87
CA LYS A 31 48.38 -7.51 16.53
C LYS A 31 47.53 -7.65 17.80
N HIS A 32 47.49 -6.62 18.65
CA HIS A 32 46.67 -6.66 19.86
C HIS A 32 45.15 -6.62 19.58
N ILE A 33 44.74 -5.99 18.47
CA ILE A 33 43.35 -6.04 18.00
C ILE A 33 42.99 -7.47 17.56
N GLU A 34 43.88 -8.15 16.83
CA GLU A 34 43.68 -9.55 16.41
C GLU A 34 43.60 -10.50 17.62
N ASP A 35 44.46 -10.30 18.62
CA ASP A 35 44.42 -11.07 19.86
C ASP A 35 43.05 -10.95 20.56
N ILE A 36 42.47 -9.75 20.60
CA ILE A 36 41.15 -9.49 21.21
C ILE A 36 40.00 -10.05 20.37
N SER A 37 40.09 -9.94 19.04
CA SER A 37 39.12 -10.53 18.11
C SER A 37 38.96 -12.03 18.35
N GLY A 38 40.04 -12.75 18.65
CA GLY A 38 40.02 -14.18 18.94
C GLY A 38 39.39 -14.58 20.29
N LEU A 39 39.28 -13.65 21.26
CA LEU A 39 38.85 -13.97 22.64
C LEU A 39 37.33 -13.97 22.86
N LYS A 40 36.51 -13.57 21.87
CA LYS A 40 35.03 -13.47 21.98
C LYS A 40 34.55 -12.76 23.28
N CYS A 41 35.25 -11.73 23.72
CA CYS A 41 35.01 -11.04 25.00
C CYS A 41 33.99 -9.89 24.94
N ALA A 42 32.98 -9.98 24.08
CA ALA A 42 32.01 -8.90 23.87
C ALA A 42 31.33 -8.45 25.17
N GLY A 43 30.82 -9.39 25.98
CA GLY A 43 30.18 -9.05 27.26
C GLY A 43 31.10 -8.30 28.25
N VAL A 44 32.40 -8.63 28.29
CA VAL A 44 33.37 -7.91 29.13
C VAL A 44 33.63 -6.51 28.57
N LEU A 45 33.73 -6.39 27.24
CA LEU A 45 34.02 -5.12 26.58
C LEU A 45 32.93 -4.06 26.78
N PHE A 46 31.66 -4.50 26.81
CA PHE A 46 30.50 -3.63 26.95
C PHE A 46 29.87 -3.65 28.35
N SER A 47 30.57 -4.21 29.34
CA SER A 47 30.13 -4.26 30.75
C SER A 47 29.99 -2.91 31.45
N GLY A 48 30.43 -1.82 30.81
CA GLY A 48 30.49 -0.48 31.41
C GLY A 48 31.66 -0.28 32.39
N GLN A 49 32.54 -1.27 32.54
CA GLN A 49 33.76 -1.12 33.32
C GLN A 49 34.70 -0.10 32.66
N VAL A 50 35.50 0.58 33.50
CA VAL A 50 36.38 1.68 33.07
C VAL A 50 37.40 1.23 32.02
N LEU A 51 38.13 0.14 32.28
CA LEU A 51 39.21 -0.31 31.39
C LEU A 51 38.72 -0.70 29.98
N PRO A 52 37.68 -1.54 29.82
CA PRO A 52 37.07 -1.77 28.52
C PRO A 52 36.61 -0.51 27.79
N SER A 53 35.97 0.40 28.52
CA SER A 53 35.45 1.65 27.96
C SER A 53 36.59 2.53 27.44
N GLU A 54 37.70 2.63 28.18
CA GLU A 54 38.90 3.34 27.71
C GLU A 54 39.51 2.71 26.45
N CYS A 55 39.52 1.38 26.35
CA CYS A 55 40.01 0.69 25.14
C CYS A 55 39.13 1.02 23.93
N LEU A 56 37.80 0.92 24.07
CA LEU A 56 36.86 1.19 22.98
C LEU A 56 36.90 2.65 22.53
N SER A 57 36.87 3.60 23.47
CA SER A 57 37.01 5.03 23.15
C SER A 57 38.36 5.32 22.49
N GLY A 58 39.44 4.73 23.01
CA GLY A 58 40.77 4.86 22.41
C GLY A 58 40.85 4.34 20.97
N LEU A 59 40.17 3.22 20.67
CA LEU A 59 40.06 2.69 19.31
C LEU A 59 39.22 3.60 18.40
N MET A 60 38.12 4.18 18.91
CA MET A 60 37.29 5.14 18.15
C MET A 60 38.10 6.36 17.75
N GLU A 61 38.86 6.91 18.68
CA GLU A 61 39.71 8.08 18.45
C GLU A 61 40.80 7.80 17.41
N VAL A 62 41.41 6.61 17.43
CA VAL A 62 42.41 6.22 16.43
C VAL A 62 41.78 6.04 15.05
N ALA A 63 40.61 5.39 14.95
CA ALA A 63 39.93 5.18 13.68
C ALA A 63 39.38 6.47 13.07
N GLY A 64 38.91 7.41 13.90
CA GLY A 64 38.39 8.70 13.47
C GLY A 64 39.45 9.73 13.07
N ASP A 65 40.73 9.48 13.34
CA ASP A 65 41.82 10.37 12.94
C ASP A 65 42.11 10.22 11.43
N PRO A 66 41.97 11.28 10.62
CA PRO A 66 42.24 11.22 9.18
C PRO A 66 43.70 10.92 8.82
N ASN A 67 44.63 11.02 9.77
CA ASN A 67 46.05 10.69 9.55
C ASN A 67 46.37 9.20 9.81
N THR A 68 45.40 8.41 10.28
CA THR A 68 45.61 6.98 10.51
C THR A 68 45.61 6.22 9.19
N SER A 69 46.57 5.31 9.01
CA SER A 69 46.66 4.50 7.80
C SER A 69 45.40 3.65 7.58
N HIS A 70 44.95 3.52 6.33
CA HIS A 70 43.72 2.78 5.99
C HIS A 70 43.73 1.32 6.46
N ALA A 71 44.90 0.67 6.48
CA ALA A 71 45.03 -0.70 6.99
C ALA A 71 44.69 -0.80 8.49
N LEU A 72 45.20 0.13 9.30
CA LEU A 72 44.89 0.18 10.74
C LEU A 72 43.44 0.55 10.98
N THR A 73 42.92 1.57 10.29
CA THR A 73 41.50 1.96 10.36
C THR A 73 40.59 0.78 10.02
N GLY A 74 40.86 0.07 8.92
CA GLY A 74 40.08 -1.11 8.51
C GLY A 74 40.16 -2.28 9.50
N THR A 75 41.29 -2.44 10.20
CA THR A 75 41.46 -3.46 11.26
C THR A 75 40.59 -3.12 12.48
N ILE A 76 40.59 -1.85 12.90
CA ILE A 76 39.76 -1.36 14.00
C ILE A 76 38.27 -1.53 13.67
N ILE A 77 37.86 -1.10 12.48
CA ILE A 77 36.47 -1.25 12.00
C ILE A 77 36.07 -2.73 12.00
N SER A 78 36.94 -3.63 11.54
CA SER A 78 36.66 -5.07 11.50
C SER A 78 36.41 -5.64 12.90
N LEU A 79 37.21 -5.25 13.89
CA LEU A 79 37.02 -5.67 15.28
C LEU A 79 35.64 -5.21 15.81
N LEU A 80 35.32 -3.94 15.63
CA LEU A 80 34.07 -3.36 16.14
C LEU A 80 32.84 -3.91 15.40
N ALA A 81 33.01 -4.15 14.10
CA ALA A 81 32.05 -4.83 13.27
C ALA A 81 31.75 -6.25 13.79
N GLN A 82 32.73 -6.99 14.31
CA GLN A 82 32.43 -8.30 14.92
C GLN A 82 31.54 -8.16 16.15
N PHE A 83 31.69 -7.09 16.94
CA PHE A 83 30.84 -6.86 18.09
C PHE A 83 29.43 -6.41 17.72
N ALA A 84 29.21 -5.81 16.54
CA ALA A 84 27.90 -5.38 16.08
C ALA A 84 26.92 -6.52 15.67
N SER A 85 27.28 -7.79 15.87
CA SER A 85 26.39 -8.94 15.62
C SER A 85 25.41 -9.19 16.77
N ASP A 86 25.75 -8.79 17.99
CA ASP A 86 24.86 -8.88 19.14
C ASP A 86 24.03 -7.58 19.30
N GLY A 87 22.78 -7.71 19.73
CA GLY A 87 21.84 -6.60 19.81
C GLY A 87 22.24 -5.56 20.85
N GLU A 88 22.67 -6.00 22.03
CA GLU A 88 23.04 -5.12 23.15
C GLU A 88 24.35 -4.39 22.85
N THR A 89 25.36 -5.10 22.34
CA THR A 89 26.63 -4.48 21.95
C THR A 89 26.47 -3.52 20.78
N LYS A 90 25.60 -3.83 19.81
CA LYS A 90 25.26 -2.93 18.71
C LYS A 90 24.62 -1.63 19.23
N GLU A 91 23.69 -1.73 20.18
CA GLU A 91 23.09 -0.56 20.81
C GLU A 91 24.13 0.25 21.61
N ALA A 92 25.04 -0.41 22.32
CA ALA A 92 26.12 0.26 23.04
C ALA A 92 27.10 0.99 22.10
N LEU A 93 27.53 0.36 21.00
CA LEU A 93 28.37 0.99 19.96
C LEU A 93 27.71 2.24 19.37
N HIS A 94 26.40 2.17 19.15
CA HIS A 94 25.62 3.29 18.62
C HIS A 94 25.43 4.41 19.65
N SER A 95 24.94 4.10 20.85
CA SER A 95 24.49 5.07 21.86
C SER A 95 25.61 5.61 22.75
N SER A 96 26.58 4.77 23.11
CA SER A 96 27.60 5.11 24.13
C SER A 96 28.93 5.53 23.51
N TYR A 97 29.28 5.00 22.33
CA TYR A 97 30.57 5.23 21.68
C TYR A 97 30.49 6.02 20.36
N ASN A 98 29.30 6.41 19.91
CA ASN A 98 29.07 7.17 18.66
C ASN A 98 29.80 6.57 17.44
N PHE A 99 29.83 5.24 17.32
CA PHE A 99 30.56 4.58 16.24
C PHE A 99 30.01 4.96 14.85
N THR A 100 28.70 5.23 14.75
CA THR A 100 28.06 5.75 13.55
C THR A 100 28.67 7.08 13.09
N GLY A 101 28.92 8.03 14.01
CA GLY A 101 29.55 9.31 13.70
C GLY A 101 31.00 9.15 13.23
N THR A 102 31.76 8.25 13.87
CA THR A 102 33.13 7.93 13.42
C THR A 102 33.15 7.37 12.00
N LEU A 103 32.27 6.43 11.67
CA LEU A 103 32.19 5.87 10.32
C LEU A 103 31.75 6.90 9.28
N ALA A 104 30.79 7.77 9.62
CA ALA A 104 30.37 8.88 8.76
C ALA A 104 31.51 9.87 8.49
N ALA A 105 32.31 10.19 9.51
CA ALA A 105 33.49 11.03 9.37
C ALA A 105 34.54 10.41 8.42
N ILE A 106 34.81 9.10 8.54
CA ILE A 106 35.76 8.40 7.67
C ILE A 106 35.29 8.43 6.20
N ILE A 107 33.99 8.23 5.94
CA ILE A 107 33.42 8.36 4.59
C ILE A 107 33.57 9.79 4.07
N HIS A 108 33.27 10.79 4.92
CA HIS A 108 33.39 12.20 4.54
C HIS A 108 34.83 12.60 4.17
N CYS A 109 35.83 12.08 4.90
CA CYS A 109 37.26 12.27 4.61
C CYS A 109 37.69 11.62 3.29
N ASN A 110 37.08 10.49 2.91
CA ASN A 110 37.41 9.73 1.70
C ASN A 110 36.39 9.92 0.57
N ARG A 111 35.61 11.02 0.59
CA ARG A 111 34.57 11.29 -0.42
C ARG A 111 35.09 11.42 -1.85
N SER A 112 36.38 11.73 -2.04
CA SER A 112 37.03 11.81 -3.36
C SER A 112 37.41 10.44 -3.93
N THR A 113 37.47 9.39 -3.10
CA THR A 113 37.83 8.01 -3.47
C THR A 113 36.73 7.04 -3.04
N PRO A 114 35.48 7.18 -3.55
CA PRO A 114 34.33 6.39 -3.11
C PRO A 114 34.48 4.87 -3.35
N GLU A 115 35.30 4.48 -4.33
CA GLU A 115 35.58 3.09 -4.68
C GLU A 115 36.64 2.42 -3.80
N GLU A 116 37.18 3.17 -2.83
CA GLU A 116 38.15 2.64 -1.91
C GLU A 116 37.55 1.54 -1.01
N PRO A 117 38.24 0.40 -0.82
CA PRO A 117 37.70 -0.70 0.01
C PRO A 117 37.31 -0.29 1.43
N LEU A 118 38.00 0.70 2.00
CA LEU A 118 37.69 1.26 3.31
C LEU A 118 36.31 1.95 3.33
N VAL A 119 35.96 2.70 2.28
CA VAL A 119 34.65 3.36 2.17
C VAL A 119 33.54 2.32 2.08
N LEU A 120 33.72 1.30 1.24
CA LEU A 120 32.76 0.20 1.13
C LEU A 120 32.61 -0.57 2.46
N GLN A 121 33.71 -0.80 3.18
CA GLN A 121 33.69 -1.40 4.51
C GLN A 121 32.87 -0.54 5.49
N CYS A 122 33.12 0.78 5.53
CA CYS A 122 32.37 1.71 6.38
C CYS A 122 30.87 1.70 6.06
N LEU A 123 30.50 1.72 4.76
CA LEU A 123 29.10 1.69 4.32
C LEU A 123 28.39 0.40 4.77
N ASN A 124 29.03 -0.76 4.60
CA ASN A 124 28.48 -2.05 5.02
C ASN A 124 28.31 -2.16 6.55
N VAL A 125 29.30 -1.65 7.31
CA VAL A 125 29.22 -1.64 8.77
C VAL A 125 28.13 -0.66 9.24
N LEU A 126 28.05 0.53 8.66
CA LEU A 126 26.99 1.50 8.93
C LEU A 126 25.61 0.93 8.63
N GLN A 127 25.43 0.25 7.48
CA GLN A 127 24.17 -0.41 7.16
C GLN A 127 23.78 -1.39 8.28
N ARG A 128 24.70 -2.24 8.72
CA ARG A 128 24.39 -3.20 9.78
C ARG A 128 24.09 -2.54 11.12
N LEU A 129 24.80 -1.47 11.49
CA LEU A 129 24.60 -0.72 12.74
C LEU A 129 23.28 0.05 12.76
N THR A 130 22.84 0.56 11.61
CA THR A 130 21.62 1.38 11.49
C THR A 130 20.35 0.55 11.29
N TYR A 131 20.47 -0.75 10.98
CA TYR A 131 19.31 -1.63 10.79
C TYR A 131 18.45 -1.73 12.07
N ASN A 132 17.18 -1.32 12.01
CA ASN A 132 16.23 -1.26 13.14
C ASN A 132 16.68 -0.41 14.34
N VAL A 133 17.61 0.53 14.14
CA VAL A 133 18.05 1.48 15.18
C VAL A 133 17.69 2.88 14.73
N ARG A 134 17.01 3.66 15.58
CA ARG A 134 16.78 5.08 15.30
C ARG A 134 18.12 5.82 15.38
N THR A 135 18.55 6.41 14.28
CA THR A 135 19.73 7.27 14.28
C THR A 135 19.48 8.51 15.14
N LEU A 136 20.23 8.62 16.24
CA LEU A 136 20.22 9.83 17.05
C LEU A 136 20.81 10.95 16.19
N HIS A 137 20.08 12.06 16.07
CA HIS A 137 20.37 13.19 15.17
C HIS A 137 21.75 13.85 15.43
N CYS A 138 22.46 13.47 16.50
CA CYS A 138 23.75 14.03 16.90
C CYS A 138 24.97 13.35 16.26
N ALA A 139 24.83 12.35 15.37
CA ALA A 139 26.03 11.83 14.70
C ALA A 139 26.58 12.91 13.75
N SER A 140 27.85 13.28 13.95
CA SER A 140 28.56 14.20 13.07
C SER A 140 28.51 13.71 11.62
N HIS A 141 28.45 14.64 10.67
CA HIS A 141 28.47 14.38 9.23
C HIS A 141 27.26 13.63 8.64
N ILE A 142 26.10 13.53 9.33
CA ILE A 142 24.90 12.87 8.77
C ILE A 142 24.45 13.51 7.44
N HIS A 143 24.42 14.84 7.35
CA HIS A 143 23.94 15.53 6.14
C HIS A 143 24.84 15.29 4.93
N GLU A 144 26.15 15.30 5.16
CA GLU A 144 27.16 14.99 4.16
C GLU A 144 27.12 13.52 3.76
N LEU A 145 26.86 12.62 4.71
CA LEU A 145 26.62 11.20 4.44
C LEU A 145 25.38 11.03 3.56
N ILE A 146 24.24 11.63 3.90
CA ILE A 146 23.01 11.53 3.07
C ILE A 146 23.28 12.03 1.65
N SER A 147 23.97 13.18 1.52
CA SER A 147 24.32 13.74 0.21
C SER A 147 25.22 12.78 -0.59
N PHE A 148 26.24 12.21 0.05
CA PHE A 148 27.11 11.19 -0.53
C PHE A 148 26.32 9.98 -1.02
N LEU A 149 25.43 9.44 -0.18
CA LEU A 149 24.63 8.27 -0.52
C LEU A 149 23.70 8.53 -1.71
N MET A 150 22.98 9.66 -1.71
CA MET A 150 22.06 9.97 -2.80
C MET A 150 22.78 10.21 -4.14
N GLN A 151 24.02 10.71 -4.10
CA GLN A 151 24.88 10.84 -5.28
C GLN A 151 25.34 9.45 -5.77
N HIS A 152 25.83 8.59 -4.88
CA HIS A 152 26.43 7.30 -5.25
C HIS A 152 25.44 6.17 -5.54
N VAL A 153 24.16 6.31 -5.16
CA VAL A 153 23.07 5.46 -5.68
C VAL A 153 22.92 5.56 -7.21
N GLN A 154 23.44 6.64 -7.82
CA GLN A 154 23.43 6.84 -9.28
C GLN A 154 24.76 6.47 -9.96
N SER A 155 25.68 5.83 -9.24
CA SER A 155 26.97 5.40 -9.79
C SER A 155 26.84 4.11 -10.62
N SER A 156 27.91 3.75 -11.35
CA SER A 156 27.98 2.52 -12.15
C SER A 156 28.52 1.31 -11.38
N ASN A 157 28.90 1.47 -10.11
CA ASN A 157 29.51 0.42 -9.30
C ASN A 157 28.44 -0.27 -8.44
N ASP A 158 28.05 -1.49 -8.81
CA ASP A 158 26.94 -2.21 -8.18
C ASP A 158 27.14 -2.46 -6.67
N ASP A 159 28.37 -2.70 -6.22
CA ASP A 159 28.65 -2.95 -4.80
C ASP A 159 28.41 -1.70 -3.95
N ILE A 160 28.87 -0.55 -4.44
CA ILE A 160 28.64 0.76 -3.80
C ILE A 160 27.16 1.12 -3.86
N VAL A 161 26.51 0.94 -5.01
CA VAL A 161 25.08 1.22 -5.18
C VAL A 161 24.27 0.39 -4.19
N LYS A 162 24.55 -0.91 -4.07
CA LYS A 162 23.86 -1.81 -3.13
C LYS A 162 24.07 -1.40 -1.67
N ALA A 163 25.30 -1.07 -1.28
CA ALA A 163 25.61 -0.62 0.08
C ALA A 163 24.94 0.72 0.40
N CYS A 164 24.97 1.68 -0.54
CA CYS A 164 24.32 2.97 -0.39
C CYS A 164 22.80 2.85 -0.28
N LEU A 165 22.16 2.03 -1.14
CA LEU A 165 20.72 1.77 -1.07
C LEU A 165 20.33 1.15 0.28
N GLY A 166 21.09 0.15 0.74
CA GLY A 166 20.83 -0.50 2.02
C GLY A 166 20.93 0.47 3.20
N LEU A 167 21.93 1.35 3.20
CA LEU A 167 22.10 2.35 4.24
C LEU A 167 21.01 3.44 4.19
N VAL A 168 20.67 3.96 3.00
CA VAL A 168 19.57 4.95 2.86
C VAL A 168 18.24 4.34 3.31
N ALA A 169 17.97 3.06 3.00
CA ALA A 169 16.78 2.38 3.46
C ALA A 169 16.66 2.38 4.99
N ASN A 170 17.77 2.18 5.71
CA ASN A 170 17.79 2.23 7.17
C ASN A 170 17.61 3.65 7.70
N LEU A 171 18.37 4.61 7.17
CA LEU A 171 18.33 6.00 7.63
C LEU A 171 16.96 6.64 7.38
N CYS A 172 16.23 6.24 6.34
CA CYS A 172 14.88 6.74 6.07
C CYS A 172 13.81 6.07 6.93
N ARG A 173 14.05 4.86 7.44
CA ARG A 173 13.01 4.06 8.08
C ARG A 173 12.65 4.67 9.44
N HIS A 174 11.41 5.13 9.55
CA HIS A 174 10.88 5.76 10.78
C HIS A 174 11.60 7.04 11.24
N ASP A 175 12.41 7.67 10.38
CA ASP A 175 13.09 8.93 10.68
C ASP A 175 12.54 10.06 9.79
N VAL A 176 11.64 10.86 10.37
CA VAL A 176 10.95 11.94 9.64
C VAL A 176 11.92 13.06 9.23
N THR A 177 12.97 13.32 9.99
CA THR A 177 13.89 14.43 9.68
C THR A 177 14.82 14.06 8.53
N VAL A 178 15.32 12.82 8.49
CA VAL A 178 16.08 12.28 7.36
C VAL A 178 15.21 12.26 6.10
N GLN A 179 13.94 11.81 6.22
CA GLN A 179 13.00 11.82 5.09
C GLN A 179 12.79 13.25 4.56
N ALA A 180 12.56 14.23 5.44
CA ALA A 180 12.40 15.63 5.05
C ALA A 180 13.67 16.20 4.40
N HIS A 181 14.85 15.86 4.91
CA HIS A 181 16.13 16.30 4.38
C HIS A 181 16.41 15.73 2.98
N ILE A 182 16.08 14.47 2.72
CA ILE A 182 16.21 13.85 1.39
C ILE A 182 15.25 14.53 0.41
N LYS A 183 14.02 14.80 0.84
CA LYS A 183 12.99 15.45 0.01
C LYS A 183 13.33 16.89 -0.36
N SER A 184 14.07 17.60 0.48
CA SER A 184 14.48 18.98 0.21
C SER A 184 15.68 19.10 -0.73
N GLN A 185 16.34 18.00 -1.08
CA GLN A 185 17.48 18.01 -2.01
C GLN A 185 17.05 18.38 -3.45
N SER A 186 17.87 19.22 -4.11
CA SER A 186 17.58 19.73 -5.46
C SER A 186 17.48 18.62 -6.53
N TYR A 187 18.15 17.49 -6.33
CA TYR A 187 18.22 16.35 -7.24
C TYR A 187 17.30 15.19 -6.84
N VAL A 188 16.34 15.39 -5.91
CA VAL A 188 15.40 14.36 -5.44
C VAL A 188 14.62 13.70 -6.59
N LYS A 189 14.27 14.43 -7.65
CA LYS A 189 13.56 13.87 -8.81
C LYS A 189 14.40 12.85 -9.58
N ALA A 190 15.71 13.08 -9.72
CA ALA A 190 16.62 12.13 -10.35
C ALA A 190 16.81 10.89 -9.45
N PHE A 191 16.92 11.11 -8.15
CA PHE A 191 16.97 10.05 -7.15
C PHE A 191 15.72 9.13 -7.21
N TYR A 192 14.51 9.69 -7.23
CA TYR A 192 13.28 8.89 -7.39
C TYR A 192 13.23 8.10 -8.71
N ARG A 193 13.73 8.66 -9.81
CA ARG A 193 13.81 7.93 -11.10
C ARG A 193 14.77 6.74 -11.00
N ALA A 194 15.92 6.93 -10.36
CA ALA A 194 16.87 5.84 -10.12
C ALA A 194 16.25 4.72 -9.28
N LEU A 195 15.58 5.06 -8.17
CA LEU A 195 14.88 4.09 -7.32
C LEU A 195 13.79 3.31 -8.07
N ILE A 196 12.98 3.98 -8.91
CA ILE A 196 11.96 3.31 -9.72
C ILE A 196 12.60 2.36 -10.73
N ASN A 197 13.73 2.74 -11.35
CA ASN A 197 14.46 1.85 -12.26
C ASN A 197 15.01 0.61 -11.54
N PHE A 198 15.47 0.74 -10.29
CA PHE A 198 15.96 -0.38 -9.49
C PHE A 198 14.87 -1.41 -9.14
N LEU A 199 13.58 -1.09 -9.27
CA LEU A 199 12.51 -2.08 -9.09
C LEU A 199 12.53 -3.19 -10.16
N GLY A 200 13.19 -2.96 -11.30
CA GLY A 200 13.43 -3.95 -12.34
C GLY A 200 14.83 -4.59 -12.29
N HIS A 201 15.58 -4.41 -11.21
CA HIS A 201 16.95 -4.92 -11.08
C HIS A 201 16.98 -6.45 -10.87
N ASN A 202 18.03 -7.13 -11.37
CA ASN A 202 18.16 -8.58 -11.28
C ASN A 202 18.41 -9.10 -9.84
N CYS A 203 18.98 -8.26 -8.98
CA CYS A 203 19.22 -8.60 -7.57
C CYS A 203 18.04 -8.17 -6.70
N LEU A 204 17.32 -9.14 -6.09
CA LEU A 204 16.17 -8.89 -5.22
C LEU A 204 16.52 -8.02 -4.00
N THR A 205 17.75 -8.08 -3.51
CA THR A 205 18.23 -7.21 -2.42
C THR A 205 18.20 -5.73 -2.82
N VAL A 206 18.61 -5.39 -4.05
CA VAL A 206 18.57 -4.02 -4.57
C VAL A 206 17.11 -3.57 -4.73
N VAL A 207 16.26 -4.45 -5.26
CA VAL A 207 14.82 -4.20 -5.44
C VAL A 207 14.15 -3.86 -4.11
N VAL A 208 14.39 -4.67 -3.06
CA VAL A 208 13.75 -4.43 -1.75
C VAL A 208 14.28 -3.17 -1.09
N PHE A 209 15.59 -2.86 -1.18
CA PHE A 209 16.11 -1.60 -0.66
C PHE A 209 15.47 -0.39 -1.36
N ALA A 210 15.40 -0.42 -2.69
CA ALA A 210 14.77 0.66 -3.44
C ALA A 210 13.30 0.84 -3.07
N LEU A 211 12.55 -0.26 -2.93
CA LEU A 211 11.15 -0.24 -2.55
C LEU A 211 10.94 0.26 -1.10
N SER A 212 11.81 -0.11 -0.16
CA SER A 212 11.77 0.37 1.23
C SER A 212 12.04 1.87 1.33
N ILE A 213 12.97 2.40 0.53
CA ILE A 213 13.21 3.85 0.43
C ILE A 213 11.99 4.55 -0.17
N LEU A 214 11.47 4.05 -1.30
CA LEU A 214 10.28 4.62 -1.95
C LEU A 214 9.08 4.62 -1.02
N SER A 215 8.85 3.55 -0.26
CA SER A 215 7.81 3.49 0.77
C SER A 215 8.03 4.57 1.82
N SER A 216 9.20 4.62 2.45
CA SER A 216 9.51 5.60 3.51
C SER A 216 9.35 7.06 3.06
N LEU A 217 9.69 7.37 1.81
CA LEU A 217 9.62 8.73 1.28
C LEU A 217 8.26 9.09 0.69
N THR A 218 7.57 8.16 0.02
CA THR A 218 6.45 8.50 -0.87
C THR A 218 5.10 7.94 -0.45
N LEU A 219 5.01 7.09 0.59
CA LEU A 219 3.76 6.42 0.99
C LEU A 219 2.57 7.37 1.16
N ASN A 220 2.83 8.54 1.75
CA ASN A 220 1.84 9.57 2.04
C ASN A 220 1.88 10.75 1.04
N GLU A 221 2.60 10.63 -0.08
CA GLU A 221 2.75 11.68 -1.08
C GLU A 221 2.01 11.33 -2.38
N GLU A 222 1.70 12.35 -3.18
CA GLU A 222 1.10 12.15 -4.51
C GLU A 222 1.98 11.31 -5.44
N VAL A 223 3.31 11.44 -5.31
CA VAL A 223 4.28 10.65 -6.10
C VAL A 223 4.11 9.15 -5.83
N GLY A 224 3.85 8.77 -4.58
CA GLY A 224 3.66 7.38 -4.18
C GLY A 224 2.34 6.79 -4.66
N GLN A 225 1.36 7.61 -5.05
CA GLN A 225 0.12 7.11 -5.67
C GLN A 225 0.40 6.31 -6.93
N LYS A 226 1.55 6.47 -7.61
CA LYS A 226 1.88 5.60 -8.75
C LYS A 226 2.21 4.16 -8.36
N LEU A 227 2.72 3.92 -7.16
CA LEU A 227 3.14 2.58 -6.71
C LEU A 227 2.11 1.95 -5.75
N PHE A 228 1.51 2.76 -4.87
CA PHE A 228 0.67 2.30 -3.76
C PHE A 228 -0.82 2.55 -3.96
N ASN A 229 -1.28 2.93 -5.17
CA ASN A 229 -2.71 3.02 -5.48
C ASN A 229 -3.36 1.63 -5.67
N ALA A 230 -4.69 1.59 -5.66
CA ALA A 230 -5.49 0.37 -5.83
C ALA A 230 -5.20 -0.42 -7.12
N LYS A 231 -4.70 0.22 -8.20
CA LYS A 231 -4.42 -0.47 -9.48
C LYS A 231 -3.08 -1.21 -9.44
N ASN A 232 -2.09 -0.67 -8.73
CA ASN A 232 -0.71 -1.15 -8.78
C ASN A 232 -0.28 -1.86 -7.49
N ILE A 233 -0.92 -1.59 -6.35
CA ILE A 233 -0.54 -2.16 -5.05
C ILE A 233 -0.50 -3.70 -5.04
N HIS A 234 -1.34 -4.36 -5.84
CA HIS A 234 -1.33 -5.82 -5.96
C HIS A 234 -0.02 -6.38 -6.53
N GLN A 235 0.62 -5.66 -7.47
CA GLN A 235 1.94 -6.01 -7.99
C GLN A 235 3.02 -5.79 -6.94
N THR A 236 2.90 -4.71 -6.16
CA THR A 236 3.79 -4.42 -5.02
C THR A 236 3.70 -5.53 -3.98
N PHE A 237 2.50 -5.99 -3.61
CA PHE A 237 2.34 -7.13 -2.71
C PHE A 237 2.95 -8.41 -3.28
N GLN A 238 2.68 -8.73 -4.54
CA GLN A 238 3.27 -9.90 -5.20
C GLN A 238 4.80 -9.85 -5.17
N LEU A 239 5.38 -8.68 -5.44
CA LEU A 239 6.83 -8.47 -5.39
C LEU A 239 7.37 -8.67 -3.98
N ILE A 240 6.75 -8.08 -2.96
CA ILE A 240 7.18 -8.22 -1.57
C ILE A 240 7.10 -9.68 -1.12
N PHE A 241 5.98 -10.37 -1.34
CA PHE A 241 5.85 -11.79 -0.99
C PHE A 241 6.87 -12.67 -1.73
N ASN A 242 7.09 -12.41 -3.02
CA ASN A 242 8.11 -13.11 -3.79
C ASN A 242 9.52 -12.92 -3.21
N ILE A 243 9.86 -11.71 -2.77
CA ILE A 243 11.16 -11.45 -2.12
C ILE A 243 11.23 -12.11 -0.74
N THR A 244 10.15 -12.10 0.04
CA THR A 244 10.11 -12.78 1.36
C THR A 244 10.36 -14.27 1.23
N VAL A 245 9.75 -14.93 0.24
CA VAL A 245 9.88 -16.39 0.04
C VAL A 245 11.18 -16.73 -0.70
N ASN A 246 11.43 -16.10 -1.85
CA ASN A 246 12.50 -16.45 -2.79
C ASN A 246 13.76 -15.57 -2.68
N GLY A 247 13.83 -14.67 -1.71
CA GLY A 247 14.96 -13.75 -1.55
C GLY A 247 16.30 -14.44 -1.28
N ASP A 248 17.37 -13.85 -1.82
CA ASP A 248 18.73 -14.30 -1.59
C ASP A 248 19.19 -13.96 -0.17
N GLY A 249 19.07 -14.95 0.73
CA GLY A 249 19.56 -14.88 2.10
C GLY A 249 18.67 -14.12 3.09
N THR A 250 19.02 -14.23 4.36
CA THR A 250 18.26 -13.70 5.51
C THR A 250 18.09 -12.19 5.45
N LEU A 251 19.14 -11.43 5.10
CA LEU A 251 19.07 -9.96 5.00
C LEU A 251 17.97 -9.50 4.04
N THR A 252 17.91 -10.06 2.84
CA THR A 252 16.92 -9.69 1.82
C THR A 252 15.50 -9.95 2.31
N ARG A 253 15.27 -11.10 2.98
CA ARG A 253 13.96 -11.44 3.57
C ARG A 253 13.58 -10.50 4.71
N ASN A 254 14.53 -10.16 5.58
CA ASN A 254 14.29 -9.27 6.71
C ASN A 254 13.75 -7.91 6.25
N TYR A 255 14.35 -7.32 5.21
CA TYR A 255 13.88 -6.05 4.66
C TYR A 255 12.50 -6.16 3.98
N ALA A 256 12.19 -7.29 3.35
CA ALA A 256 10.88 -7.52 2.73
C ALA A 256 9.78 -7.63 3.80
N VAL A 257 10.08 -8.32 4.90
CA VAL A 257 9.24 -8.38 6.09
C VAL A 257 9.05 -6.99 6.68
N ASP A 258 10.13 -6.27 6.98
CA ASP A 258 10.07 -4.92 7.57
C ASP A 258 9.22 -3.97 6.74
N LEU A 259 9.38 -4.02 5.41
CA LEU A 259 8.58 -3.25 4.48
C LEU A 259 7.10 -3.59 4.59
N LEU A 260 6.74 -4.88 4.60
CA LEU A 260 5.33 -5.26 4.70
C LEU A 260 4.71 -4.86 6.04
N VAL A 261 5.46 -5.05 7.14
CA VAL A 261 5.08 -4.58 8.49
C VAL A 261 4.83 -3.07 8.50
N ASP A 262 5.69 -2.29 7.82
CA ASP A 262 5.53 -0.84 7.75
C ASP A 262 4.35 -0.40 6.88
N LEU A 263 4.11 -1.10 5.78
CA LEU A 263 2.96 -0.85 4.92
C LEU A 263 1.63 -1.12 5.65
N LEU A 264 1.59 -2.13 6.52
CA LEU A 264 0.41 -2.48 7.33
C LEU A 264 0.03 -1.40 8.35
N LYS A 265 0.98 -0.57 8.80
CA LYS A 265 0.69 0.59 9.65
C LYS A 265 -0.22 1.62 8.95
N ASN A 266 -0.29 1.60 7.62
CA ASN A 266 -1.23 2.42 6.85
C ASN A 266 -2.57 1.67 6.66
N PRO A 267 -3.69 2.14 7.26
CA PRO A 267 -4.97 1.43 7.24
C PRO A 267 -5.54 1.25 5.83
N LYS A 268 -5.24 2.17 4.90
CA LYS A 268 -5.67 2.06 3.50
C LYS A 268 -4.98 0.90 2.78
N ILE A 269 -3.70 0.69 3.07
CA ILE A 269 -2.91 -0.40 2.47
C ILE A 269 -3.26 -1.73 3.12
N ALA A 270 -3.48 -1.75 4.44
CA ALA A 270 -4.04 -2.90 5.13
C ALA A 270 -5.36 -3.36 4.48
N ASP A 271 -6.30 -2.43 4.22
CA ASP A 271 -7.55 -2.73 3.51
C ASP A 271 -7.31 -3.32 2.11
N TYR A 272 -6.36 -2.79 1.34
CA TYR A 272 -5.99 -3.39 0.04
C TYR A 272 -5.42 -4.80 0.17
N LEU A 273 -4.64 -5.09 1.22
CA LEU A 273 -4.11 -6.43 1.46
C LEU A 273 -5.24 -7.41 1.79
N THR A 274 -6.25 -7.01 2.57
CA THR A 274 -7.41 -7.88 2.86
C THR A 274 -8.16 -8.31 1.58
N LYS A 275 -8.11 -7.49 0.53
CA LYS A 275 -8.75 -7.73 -0.77
C LYS A 275 -7.83 -8.42 -1.78
N TYR A 276 -6.60 -8.74 -1.39
CA TYR A 276 -5.61 -9.35 -2.29
C TYR A 276 -5.92 -10.84 -2.52
N LYS A 277 -6.29 -11.19 -3.77
CA LYS A 277 -6.76 -12.53 -4.14
C LYS A 277 -5.78 -13.66 -3.85
N HIS A 278 -4.47 -13.39 -3.89
CA HIS A 278 -3.43 -14.41 -3.69
C HIS A 278 -2.94 -14.49 -2.23
N LEU A 279 -3.51 -13.69 -1.31
CA LEU A 279 -3.06 -13.61 0.07
C LEU A 279 -2.99 -14.96 0.76
N SER A 280 -3.99 -15.83 0.58
CA SER A 280 -4.00 -17.16 1.22
C SER A 280 -2.86 -18.06 0.75
N VAL A 281 -2.47 -17.96 -0.53
CA VAL A 281 -1.34 -18.73 -1.09
C VAL A 281 -0.03 -18.17 -0.55
N CYS A 282 0.16 -16.84 -0.66
CA CYS A 282 1.36 -16.17 -0.14
C CYS A 282 1.55 -16.40 1.36
N LEU A 283 0.47 -16.37 2.15
CA LEU A 283 0.52 -16.65 3.59
C LEU A 283 0.95 -18.09 3.87
N SER A 284 0.50 -19.06 3.06
CA SER A 284 0.91 -20.46 3.21
C SER A 284 2.40 -20.65 2.88
N GLU A 285 2.90 -19.96 1.85
CA GLU A 285 4.34 -19.97 1.51
C GLU A 285 5.20 -19.32 2.59
N VAL A 286 4.74 -18.18 3.15
CA VAL A 286 5.40 -17.50 4.27
C VAL A 286 5.44 -18.39 5.52
N LEU A 287 4.33 -19.07 5.85
CA LEU A 287 4.29 -20.04 6.96
C LEU A 287 5.24 -21.22 6.72
N GLY A 288 5.46 -21.60 5.46
CA GLY A 288 6.45 -22.62 5.09
C GLY A 288 7.86 -22.29 5.59
N LEU A 289 8.23 -21.00 5.67
CA LEU A 289 9.54 -20.55 6.14
C LEU A 289 9.79 -20.81 7.64
N LEU A 290 8.73 -21.03 8.45
CA LEU A 290 8.88 -21.38 9.87
C LEU A 290 9.56 -22.74 10.09
N HIS A 291 9.59 -23.60 9.06
CA HIS A 291 10.30 -24.89 9.09
C HIS A 291 11.78 -24.77 8.75
N SER A 292 12.25 -23.58 8.38
CA SER A 292 13.67 -23.35 8.15
C SER A 292 14.46 -23.49 9.47
N LYS A 293 15.73 -23.89 9.38
CA LYS A 293 16.65 -23.93 10.54
C LYS A 293 17.23 -22.56 10.89
N ASP A 294 16.83 -21.50 10.17
CA ASP A 294 17.38 -20.16 10.33
C ASP A 294 16.54 -19.36 11.35
N PRO A 295 17.06 -19.11 12.57
CA PRO A 295 16.31 -18.43 13.60
C PRO A 295 15.99 -16.98 13.27
N ASP A 296 16.86 -16.29 12.53
CA ASP A 296 16.63 -14.91 12.13
C ASP A 296 15.43 -14.83 11.17
N THR A 297 15.39 -15.70 10.16
CA THR A 297 14.24 -15.82 9.25
C THR A 297 12.96 -16.18 10.02
N ALA A 298 13.00 -17.17 10.92
CA ALA A 298 11.83 -17.57 11.69
C ALA A 298 11.30 -16.41 12.56
N SER A 299 12.18 -15.71 13.27
CA SER A 299 11.82 -14.55 14.11
C SER A 299 11.13 -13.45 13.31
N LYS A 300 11.63 -13.14 12.10
CA LYS A 300 11.04 -12.14 11.21
C LYS A 300 9.72 -12.59 10.61
N VAL A 301 9.60 -13.87 10.23
CA VAL A 301 8.31 -14.40 9.77
C VAL A 301 7.26 -14.31 10.88
N MET A 302 7.61 -14.63 12.12
CA MET A 302 6.69 -14.48 13.26
C MET A 302 6.34 -13.01 13.55
N GLU A 303 7.30 -12.09 13.46
CA GLU A 303 7.03 -10.64 13.54
C GLU A 303 6.01 -10.19 12.47
N LEU A 304 6.15 -10.67 11.23
CA LEU A 304 5.18 -10.39 10.16
C LEU A 304 3.79 -10.93 10.52
N LEU A 305 3.70 -12.16 11.01
CA LEU A 305 2.43 -12.77 11.38
C LEU A 305 1.75 -12.01 12.52
N VAL A 306 2.50 -11.59 13.54
CA VAL A 306 2.00 -10.71 14.62
C VAL A 306 1.53 -9.37 14.06
N SER A 307 2.28 -8.77 13.14
CA SER A 307 1.87 -7.52 12.47
C SER A 307 0.58 -7.70 11.65
N LEU A 308 0.40 -8.83 10.97
CA LEU A 308 -0.86 -9.14 10.28
C LEU A 308 -2.03 -9.27 11.27
N CYS A 309 -1.79 -9.80 12.48
CA CYS A 309 -2.80 -9.89 13.53
C CYS A 309 -3.31 -8.52 14.03
N SER A 310 -2.57 -7.44 13.82
CA SER A 310 -3.06 -6.09 14.15
C SER A 310 -4.28 -5.64 13.32
N VAL A 311 -4.57 -6.33 12.21
CA VAL A 311 -5.72 -6.08 11.35
C VAL A 311 -6.74 -7.22 11.55
N PRO A 312 -7.95 -6.96 12.09
CA PRO A 312 -8.87 -8.02 12.51
C PRO A 312 -9.20 -9.08 11.45
N VAL A 313 -9.43 -8.66 10.19
CA VAL A 313 -9.73 -9.59 9.08
C VAL A 313 -8.52 -10.49 8.76
N LEU A 314 -7.31 -9.94 8.85
CA LEU A 314 -6.08 -10.69 8.62
C LEU A 314 -5.77 -11.60 9.81
N ARG A 315 -5.99 -11.14 11.05
CA ARG A 315 -5.88 -11.95 12.27
C ARG A 315 -6.70 -13.22 12.17
N LYS A 316 -7.98 -13.10 11.76
CA LYS A 316 -8.85 -14.24 11.51
C LYS A 316 -8.27 -15.19 10.45
N LEU A 317 -7.78 -14.68 9.33
CA LEU A 317 -7.16 -15.49 8.28
C LEU A 317 -5.89 -16.21 8.77
N VAL A 318 -5.03 -15.54 9.53
CA VAL A 318 -3.82 -16.15 10.12
C VAL A 318 -4.22 -17.23 11.13
N CYS A 319 -5.20 -16.96 12.00
CA CYS A 319 -5.75 -17.92 12.96
C CYS A 319 -6.30 -19.18 12.26
N GLU A 320 -7.15 -19.01 11.24
CA GLU A 320 -7.71 -20.11 10.44
C GLU A 320 -6.65 -20.92 9.68
N THR A 321 -5.54 -20.31 9.27
CA THR A 321 -4.48 -20.98 8.51
C THR A 321 -3.49 -21.71 9.42
N VAL A 322 -3.13 -21.12 10.56
CA VAL A 322 -2.19 -21.70 11.53
C VAL A 322 -2.87 -22.78 12.37
N LEU A 323 -4.04 -22.51 12.95
CA LEU A 323 -4.78 -23.45 13.80
C LEU A 323 -5.68 -24.40 13.00
N ARG A 324 -5.49 -24.48 11.68
CA ARG A 324 -6.28 -25.34 10.79
C ARG A 324 -6.31 -26.78 11.32
N PRO A 325 -7.51 -27.40 11.49
CA PRO A 325 -7.61 -28.80 11.86
C PRO A 325 -6.91 -29.68 10.80
N PRO A 326 -6.15 -30.72 11.19
CA PRO A 326 -5.58 -31.65 10.23
C PRO A 326 -6.71 -32.26 9.39
N ALA A 327 -6.65 -32.09 8.07
CA ALA A 327 -7.61 -32.75 7.18
C ALA A 327 -7.55 -34.27 7.42
N PRO A 328 -8.70 -34.97 7.52
CA PRO A 328 -8.71 -36.41 7.65
C PRO A 328 -8.14 -37.00 6.37
N ARG A 329 -6.86 -37.36 6.37
CA ARG A 329 -6.29 -38.18 5.30
C ARG A 329 -7.00 -39.53 5.37
N LEU A 330 -7.86 -39.79 4.39
CA LEU A 330 -8.35 -41.12 4.06
C LEU A 330 -7.14 -41.98 3.65
N GLN A 331 -6.46 -42.60 4.61
CA GLN A 331 -5.61 -43.75 4.33
C GLN A 331 -5.93 -44.90 5.29
N PRO A 332 -6.29 -46.08 4.77
CA PRO A 332 -6.60 -47.24 5.57
C PRO A 332 -5.32 -47.96 5.99
N GLY A 333 -5.22 -48.26 7.29
CA GLY A 333 -4.23 -49.18 7.82
C GLY A 333 -2.97 -48.51 8.34
N THR A 334 -2.93 -48.23 9.64
CA THR A 334 -2.03 -48.89 10.60
C THR A 334 -2.41 -48.41 12.00
N ARG A 335 -2.54 -49.37 12.91
CA ARG A 335 -2.94 -49.21 14.32
C ARG A 335 -1.88 -48.42 15.11
N LYS A 336 -2.37 -47.72 16.13
CA LYS A 336 -1.70 -47.17 17.34
C LYS A 336 -1.44 -45.65 17.34
N GLY A 337 -2.12 -44.98 18.28
CA GLY A 337 -1.81 -43.65 18.78
C GLY A 337 -2.63 -42.54 18.12
N VAL A 338 -3.70 -42.11 18.78
CA VAL A 338 -4.31 -40.79 18.55
C VAL A 338 -3.32 -39.74 19.07
N GLN A 339 -2.21 -39.54 18.35
CA GLN A 339 -1.42 -38.33 18.51
C GLN A 339 -2.22 -37.23 17.80
N ALA A 340 -2.64 -36.22 18.54
CA ALA A 340 -3.17 -34.97 17.99
C ALA A 340 -2.08 -34.35 17.10
N ARG A 341 -2.01 -34.78 15.84
CA ARG A 341 -1.07 -34.25 14.85
C ARG A 341 -1.58 -32.88 14.43
N GLY A 342 -1.06 -31.82 15.05
CA GLY A 342 -1.34 -30.44 14.66
C GLY A 342 -1.04 -30.17 13.18
N SER A 343 -1.52 -29.05 12.66
CA SER A 343 -1.07 -28.53 11.36
C SER A 343 0.45 -28.34 11.36
N GLU A 344 1.11 -28.45 10.20
CA GLU A 344 2.57 -28.23 10.09
C GLU A 344 3.03 -26.89 10.72
N PRO A 345 2.35 -25.74 10.49
CA PRO A 345 2.71 -24.47 11.12
C PRO A 345 2.55 -24.47 12.65
N SER A 346 1.52 -25.11 13.19
CA SER A 346 1.29 -25.16 14.65
C SER A 346 2.43 -25.88 15.38
N LEU A 347 2.95 -26.97 14.80
CA LEU A 347 4.10 -27.69 15.35
C LEU A 347 5.39 -26.89 15.25
N ALA A 348 5.59 -26.13 14.17
CA ALA A 348 6.72 -25.21 14.05
C ALA A 348 6.67 -24.11 15.13
N LEU A 349 5.49 -23.58 15.46
CA LEU A 349 5.35 -22.63 16.57
C LEU A 349 5.69 -23.25 17.93
N VAL A 350 5.21 -24.47 18.21
CA VAL A 350 5.60 -25.18 19.45
C VAL A 350 7.12 -25.34 19.52
N HIS A 351 7.77 -25.71 18.42
CA HIS A 351 9.23 -25.82 18.35
C HIS A 351 9.95 -24.52 18.72
N TRP A 352 9.50 -23.38 18.17
CA TRP A 352 10.12 -22.09 18.47
C TRP A 352 9.84 -21.60 19.89
N VAL A 353 8.63 -21.83 20.43
CA VAL A 353 8.29 -21.54 21.83
C VAL A 353 9.16 -22.33 22.79
N THR A 354 9.39 -23.62 22.51
CA THR A 354 10.16 -24.55 23.35
C THR A 354 11.67 -24.48 23.12
N SER A 355 12.14 -23.49 22.34
CA SER A 355 13.58 -23.32 22.12
C SER A 355 14.32 -23.05 23.45
N PRO A 356 15.58 -23.52 23.58
CA PRO A 356 16.38 -23.33 24.79
C PRO A 356 16.48 -21.86 25.18
N LEU A 357 16.55 -21.58 26.49
CA LEU A 357 16.60 -20.21 27.01
C LEU A 357 17.81 -19.43 26.47
N ASP A 358 18.94 -20.12 26.30
CA ASP A 358 20.16 -19.54 25.74
C ASP A 358 20.15 -19.42 24.21
N GLY A 359 19.06 -19.87 23.58
CA GLY A 359 18.83 -19.76 22.15
C GLY A 359 18.47 -18.34 21.69
N PRO A 360 18.00 -18.19 20.44
CA PRO A 360 17.65 -16.91 19.84
C PRO A 360 16.40 -16.34 20.50
N GLU A 361 16.59 -15.36 21.39
CA GLU A 361 15.53 -14.77 22.22
C GLU A 361 14.27 -14.37 21.44
N GLN A 362 14.45 -13.72 20.29
CA GLN A 362 13.33 -13.23 19.50
C GLN A 362 12.43 -14.35 18.96
N CYS A 363 12.93 -15.58 18.82
CA CYS A 363 12.12 -16.69 18.30
C CYS A 363 11.01 -17.08 19.27
N TYR A 364 11.34 -17.43 20.52
CA TYR A 364 10.32 -17.78 21.50
C TYR A 364 9.46 -16.57 21.89
N MET A 365 10.02 -15.36 21.90
CA MET A 365 9.26 -14.15 22.21
C MET A 365 8.18 -13.88 21.15
N GLN A 366 8.53 -13.92 19.86
CA GLN A 366 7.57 -13.72 18.79
C GLN A 366 6.59 -14.89 18.66
N ALA A 367 7.03 -16.13 18.91
CA ALA A 367 6.15 -17.29 18.89
C ALA A 367 5.08 -17.21 19.99
N LEU A 368 5.46 -16.82 21.21
CA LEU A 368 4.52 -16.63 22.33
C LEU A 368 3.56 -15.47 22.06
N SER A 369 4.05 -14.33 21.55
CA SER A 369 3.20 -13.20 21.16
C SER A 369 2.21 -13.59 20.06
N LEU A 370 2.64 -14.35 19.06
CA LEU A 370 1.76 -14.85 18.02
C LEU A 370 0.69 -15.78 18.59
N LEU A 371 1.05 -16.73 19.45
CA LEU A 371 0.07 -17.61 20.09
C LEU A 371 -0.98 -16.83 20.89
N ALA A 372 -0.58 -15.81 21.64
CA ALA A 372 -1.52 -14.94 22.34
C ALA A 372 -2.53 -14.29 21.37
N GLU A 373 -2.07 -13.68 20.28
CA GLU A 373 -2.93 -13.08 19.25
C GLU A 373 -3.88 -14.09 18.58
N LEU A 374 -3.38 -15.29 18.27
CA LEU A 374 -4.19 -16.33 17.63
C LEU A 374 -5.28 -16.86 18.56
N PHE A 375 -4.97 -17.05 19.85
CA PHE A 375 -5.93 -17.56 20.82
C PHE A 375 -6.92 -16.50 21.28
N GLU A 376 -6.53 -15.23 21.34
CA GLU A 376 -7.47 -14.13 21.55
C GLU A 376 -8.55 -14.11 20.45
N GLU A 377 -8.17 -14.33 19.18
CA GLU A 377 -9.13 -14.50 18.07
C GLU A 377 -9.88 -15.83 18.14
N ALA A 378 -9.23 -16.94 18.53
CA ALA A 378 -9.84 -18.25 18.56
C ALA A 378 -10.97 -18.35 19.61
N ILE A 379 -10.77 -17.77 20.80
CA ILE A 379 -11.75 -17.79 21.92
C ILE A 379 -13.06 -17.10 21.53
N GLY A 380 -13.01 -16.04 20.73
CA GLY A 380 -14.19 -15.35 20.22
C GLY A 380 -14.86 -16.01 19.00
N SER A 381 -14.33 -17.12 18.48
CA SER A 381 -14.74 -17.70 17.20
C SER A 381 -15.11 -19.18 17.29
N SER A 382 -15.65 -19.74 16.20
CA SER A 382 -15.96 -21.17 16.11
C SER A 382 -14.72 -22.08 16.18
N LEU A 383 -13.50 -21.53 16.06
CA LEU A 383 -12.24 -22.27 16.08
C LEU A 383 -11.84 -22.76 17.48
N CYS A 384 -12.36 -22.16 18.55
CA CYS A 384 -11.99 -22.50 19.94
C CYS A 384 -12.09 -24.02 20.19
N SER A 385 -13.22 -24.64 19.82
CA SER A 385 -13.45 -26.08 19.98
C SER A 385 -12.42 -26.96 19.25
N SER A 386 -12.01 -26.58 18.04
CA SER A 386 -10.98 -27.31 17.29
C SER A 386 -9.57 -27.07 17.85
N ALA A 387 -9.31 -25.87 18.37
CA ALA A 387 -8.02 -25.48 18.91
C ALA A 387 -7.75 -26.08 20.30
N GLN A 388 -8.79 -26.47 21.05
CA GLN A 388 -8.65 -27.06 22.39
C GLN A 388 -7.69 -28.25 22.44
N SER A 389 -7.74 -29.15 21.46
CA SER A 389 -6.81 -30.29 21.36
C SER A 389 -5.34 -29.87 21.18
N PHE A 390 -5.11 -28.75 20.49
CA PHE A 390 -3.78 -28.17 20.34
C PHE A 390 -3.33 -27.48 21.63
N VAL A 391 -4.24 -26.81 22.36
CA VAL A 391 -3.95 -26.24 23.68
C VAL A 391 -3.50 -27.31 24.67
N GLU A 392 -4.14 -28.48 24.68
CA GLU A 392 -3.73 -29.58 25.57
C GLU A 392 -2.28 -30.00 25.38
N LEU A 393 -1.81 -30.06 24.12
CA LEU A 393 -0.42 -30.35 23.78
C LEU A 393 0.49 -29.17 24.16
N LEU A 394 0.13 -27.96 23.73
CA LEU A 394 0.92 -26.75 23.92
C LEU A 394 1.11 -26.40 25.40
N LEU A 395 0.08 -26.56 26.21
CA LEU A 395 0.07 -26.20 27.63
C LEU A 395 1.10 -27.03 28.42
N GLN A 396 1.24 -28.32 28.11
CA GLN A 396 2.25 -29.18 28.75
C GLN A 396 3.66 -28.65 28.51
N GLU A 397 3.95 -28.17 27.29
CA GLU A 397 5.25 -27.65 26.90
C GLU A 397 5.51 -26.24 27.47
N VAL A 398 4.50 -25.37 27.41
CA VAL A 398 4.60 -23.97 27.87
C VAL A 398 4.79 -23.87 29.38
N LEU A 399 4.13 -24.72 30.16
CA LEU A 399 4.24 -24.71 31.62
C LEU A 399 5.65 -25.09 32.11
N VAL A 400 6.37 -25.93 31.37
CA VAL A 400 7.77 -26.28 31.68
C VAL A 400 8.68 -25.05 31.58
N LEU A 401 8.35 -24.08 30.73
CA LEU A 401 9.14 -22.86 30.54
C LEU A 401 9.10 -21.89 31.74
N LEU A 402 8.18 -22.10 32.68
CA LEU A 402 8.08 -21.34 33.94
C LEU A 402 8.97 -21.89 35.05
N GLN A 403 9.61 -23.05 34.87
CA GLN A 403 10.49 -23.62 35.88
C GLN A 403 11.76 -22.77 36.05
N SER A 404 12.25 -22.67 37.29
CA SER A 404 13.45 -21.88 37.63
C SER A 404 14.67 -22.36 36.81
N PRO A 405 15.45 -21.44 36.20
CA PRO A 405 16.73 -21.78 35.61
C PRO A 405 17.75 -22.18 36.70
N ASP A 406 18.81 -22.90 36.31
CA ASP A 406 19.91 -23.25 37.20
C ASP A 406 20.65 -21.99 37.67
N SER A 407 20.85 -21.84 38.98
CA SER A 407 21.35 -20.61 39.63
C SER A 407 22.79 -20.21 39.26
N THR A 408 23.51 -21.05 38.53
CA THR A 408 24.92 -20.86 38.19
C THR A 408 25.19 -19.98 36.97
N GLU A 409 24.15 -19.57 36.22
CA GLU A 409 24.34 -19.05 34.85
C GLU A 409 24.28 -17.51 34.69
N GLY A 410 24.17 -16.75 35.79
CA GLY A 410 24.37 -15.28 35.81
C GLY A 410 23.18 -14.40 35.38
N ASP A 411 23.32 -13.08 35.55
CA ASP A 411 22.23 -12.08 35.41
C ASP A 411 21.59 -12.00 34.01
N GLN A 412 22.34 -12.33 32.95
CA GLN A 412 21.85 -12.26 31.56
C GLN A 412 20.80 -13.34 31.26
N LEU A 413 21.02 -14.57 31.70
CA LEU A 413 20.08 -15.66 31.52
C LEU A 413 18.82 -15.46 32.34
N LEU A 414 18.96 -14.89 33.54
CA LEU A 414 17.82 -14.47 34.33
C LEU A 414 16.98 -13.41 33.59
N LYS A 415 17.60 -12.39 32.99
CA LYS A 415 16.88 -11.38 32.18
C LYS A 415 16.04 -12.04 31.08
N LYS A 416 16.62 -13.00 30.34
CA LYS A 416 15.90 -13.78 29.32
C LYS A 416 14.76 -14.59 29.93
N HIS A 417 14.97 -15.21 31.10
CA HIS A 417 13.95 -15.98 31.81
C HIS A 417 12.77 -15.09 32.21
N CYS A 418 13.02 -13.91 32.77
CA CYS A 418 11.99 -12.94 33.15
C CYS A 418 11.11 -12.56 31.94
N LEU A 419 11.75 -12.26 30.80
CA LEU A 419 11.05 -11.93 29.56
C LEU A 419 10.20 -13.10 29.05
N ARG A 420 10.77 -14.31 28.99
CA ARG A 420 10.05 -15.51 28.54
C ARG A 420 8.89 -15.86 29.47
N ALA A 421 9.12 -15.87 30.79
CA ALA A 421 8.10 -16.16 31.78
C ALA A 421 6.96 -15.13 31.72
N GLY A 422 7.27 -13.83 31.61
CA GLY A 422 6.26 -12.80 31.44
C GLY A 422 5.35 -13.03 30.22
N ARG A 423 5.93 -13.44 29.08
CA ARG A 423 5.16 -13.78 27.86
C ARG A 423 4.36 -15.07 27.97
N VAL A 424 4.90 -16.08 28.64
CA VAL A 424 4.15 -17.31 28.94
C VAL A 424 2.92 -16.97 29.79
N VAL A 425 3.09 -16.15 30.82
CA VAL A 425 1.97 -15.74 31.69
C VAL A 425 0.94 -14.91 30.92
N ASP A 426 1.36 -13.96 30.06
CA ASP A 426 0.44 -13.24 29.17
C ASP A 426 -0.41 -14.22 28.33
N PHE A 427 0.22 -15.24 27.75
CA PHE A 427 -0.49 -16.26 26.97
C PHE A 427 -1.46 -17.08 27.83
N LEU A 428 -1.07 -17.49 29.05
CA LEU A 428 -1.95 -18.19 29.98
C LEU A 428 -3.15 -17.32 30.40
N LEU A 429 -2.96 -16.03 30.59
CA LEU A 429 -4.04 -15.07 30.86
C LEU A 429 -5.03 -14.98 29.71
N VAL A 430 -4.56 -14.99 28.45
CA VAL A 430 -5.44 -15.06 27.27
C VAL A 430 -6.28 -16.33 27.29
N LEU A 431 -5.67 -17.50 27.55
CA LEU A 431 -6.41 -18.76 27.67
C LEU A 431 -7.46 -18.72 28.80
N CYS A 432 -7.16 -18.02 29.90
CA CYS A 432 -8.10 -17.84 31.00
C CYS A 432 -9.31 -16.96 30.64
N GLY A 433 -9.36 -16.35 29.45
CA GLY A 433 -10.53 -15.63 28.95
C GLY A 433 -11.73 -16.52 28.61
N ASP A 434 -11.51 -17.82 28.36
CA ASP A 434 -12.54 -18.83 28.13
C ASP A 434 -12.66 -19.78 29.33
N ASP A 435 -13.87 -20.14 29.75
CA ASP A 435 -14.07 -20.98 30.93
C ASP A 435 -13.54 -22.41 30.75
N ALA A 436 -13.67 -23.01 29.55
CA ALA A 436 -13.18 -24.37 29.31
C ALA A 436 -11.65 -24.42 29.26
N LEU A 437 -11.02 -23.44 28.62
CA LEU A 437 -9.56 -23.31 28.60
C LEU A 437 -9.00 -22.92 29.96
N ARG A 438 -9.68 -22.05 30.74
CA ARG A 438 -9.32 -21.74 32.13
C ARG A 438 -9.30 -23.00 33.00
N MET A 439 -10.30 -23.87 32.85
CA MET A 439 -10.34 -25.16 33.55
C MET A 439 -9.22 -26.11 33.11
N LEU A 440 -8.81 -26.05 31.84
CA LEU A 440 -7.66 -26.82 31.37
C LEU A 440 -6.34 -26.29 31.96
N VAL A 441 -6.18 -24.97 32.06
CA VAL A 441 -5.03 -24.33 32.74
C VAL A 441 -4.99 -24.73 34.22
N SER A 442 -6.12 -24.64 34.94
CA SER A 442 -6.18 -24.99 36.37
C SER A 442 -5.93 -26.47 36.65
N GLN A 443 -6.20 -27.37 35.71
CA GLN A 443 -5.90 -28.80 35.84
C GLN A 443 -4.42 -29.13 35.65
N ARG A 444 -3.65 -28.27 34.97
CA ARG A 444 -2.26 -28.56 34.56
C ARG A 444 -1.22 -27.72 35.29
N LEU A 445 -1.55 -26.49 35.66
CA LEU A 445 -0.69 -25.60 36.43
C LEU A 445 -0.79 -25.94 37.93
N SER A 446 0.34 -26.06 38.61
CA SER A 446 0.35 -26.18 40.07
C SER A 446 0.60 -24.83 40.75
N PRO A 447 -0.04 -24.53 41.90
CA PRO A 447 0.22 -23.29 42.63
C PRO A 447 1.70 -23.07 42.98
N GLU A 448 2.44 -24.13 43.23
CA GLU A 448 3.86 -24.09 43.60
C GLU A 448 4.74 -23.54 42.47
N VAL A 449 4.38 -23.74 41.21
CA VAL A 449 5.13 -23.18 40.06
C VAL A 449 5.00 -21.65 40.05
N CYS A 450 3.80 -21.13 40.30
CA CYS A 450 3.60 -19.67 40.41
C CYS A 450 4.34 -19.09 41.62
N VAL A 451 4.24 -19.76 42.79
CA VAL A 451 4.91 -19.31 44.02
C VAL A 451 6.42 -19.28 43.83
N SER A 452 7.03 -20.38 43.37
CA SER A 452 8.48 -20.47 43.18
C SER A 452 8.99 -19.47 42.14
N GLN A 453 8.23 -19.24 41.07
CA GLN A 453 8.55 -18.22 40.08
C GLN A 453 8.52 -16.81 40.70
N VAL A 454 7.50 -16.48 41.50
CA VAL A 454 7.43 -15.17 42.17
C VAL A 454 8.56 -15.01 43.18
N GLU A 455 8.84 -16.03 44.00
CA GLU A 455 9.92 -16.00 44.99
C GLU A 455 11.29 -15.80 44.35
N LEU A 456 11.57 -16.50 43.23
CA LEU A 456 12.77 -16.31 42.44
C LEU A 456 12.86 -14.86 41.95
N LEU A 457 11.83 -14.35 41.28
CA LEU A 457 11.87 -13.01 40.70
C LEU A 457 11.98 -11.90 41.75
N LEU A 458 11.29 -12.04 42.89
CA LEU A 458 11.39 -11.12 44.03
C LEU A 458 12.79 -11.11 44.65
N SER A 459 13.56 -12.20 44.59
CA SER A 459 14.94 -12.23 45.08
C SER A 459 15.90 -11.34 44.28
N TYR A 460 15.53 -10.97 43.05
CA TYR A 460 16.29 -10.09 42.16
C TYR A 460 15.69 -8.69 42.01
N SER A 461 14.49 -8.45 42.54
CA SER A 461 13.91 -7.10 42.64
C SER A 461 14.62 -6.32 43.76
N GLN A 462 15.76 -5.71 43.44
CA GLN A 462 16.53 -4.89 44.38
C GLN A 462 15.80 -3.59 44.76
N ASP A 463 15.91 -3.20 46.03
CA ASP A 463 15.44 -1.91 46.53
C ASP A 463 16.31 -0.76 46.02
N LEU A 464 15.66 0.25 45.42
CA LEU A 464 16.29 1.44 44.84
C LEU A 464 16.79 2.46 45.86
N THR A 465 16.71 2.16 47.16
CA THR A 465 17.11 3.07 48.24
C THR A 465 18.64 3.25 48.31
N GLY A 466 19.43 2.35 47.72
CA GLY A 466 20.89 2.46 47.60
C GLY A 466 21.36 3.29 46.41
N SER A 467 22.29 4.23 46.62
CA SER A 467 22.78 5.18 45.60
C SER A 467 23.66 4.59 44.47
N THR A 468 23.81 3.26 44.38
CA THR A 468 24.76 2.59 43.48
C THR A 468 24.11 1.60 42.50
N CYS A 469 22.85 1.83 42.12
CA CYS A 469 22.19 1.00 41.11
C CYS A 469 22.71 1.34 39.70
N SER A 470 23.29 0.36 39.01
CA SER A 470 23.64 0.48 37.58
C SER A 470 22.38 0.53 36.72
N THR A 471 22.45 1.17 35.54
CA THR A 471 21.33 1.20 34.57
C THR A 471 20.83 -0.20 34.20
N SER A 472 21.73 -1.20 34.15
CA SER A 472 21.38 -2.60 33.87
C SER A 472 20.59 -3.26 35.01
N SER A 473 20.96 -3.02 36.27
CA SER A 473 20.24 -3.56 37.44
C SER A 473 18.83 -2.98 37.52
N TYR A 474 18.66 -1.69 37.24
CA TYR A 474 17.34 -1.05 37.20
C TYR A 474 16.43 -1.66 36.13
N GLN A 475 16.94 -1.90 34.92
CA GLN A 475 16.19 -2.56 33.85
C GLN A 475 15.78 -3.99 34.21
N LEU A 476 16.68 -4.77 34.81
CA LEU A 476 16.36 -6.12 35.28
C LEU A 476 15.27 -6.10 36.35
N SER A 477 15.36 -5.20 37.33
CA SER A 477 14.35 -5.05 38.38
C SER A 477 12.96 -4.71 37.80
N GLN A 478 12.89 -3.85 36.77
CA GLN A 478 11.64 -3.57 36.06
C GLN A 478 11.04 -4.80 35.37
N LEU A 479 11.87 -5.61 34.71
CA LEU A 479 11.43 -6.83 34.04
C LEU A 479 10.93 -7.88 35.03
N CYS A 480 11.65 -8.08 36.15
CA CYS A 480 11.23 -8.95 37.24
C CYS A 480 9.89 -8.49 37.83
N ALA A 481 9.76 -7.19 38.10
CA ALA A 481 8.54 -6.59 38.63
C ALA A 481 7.32 -6.82 37.73
N GLU A 482 7.49 -6.63 36.41
CA GLU A 482 6.42 -6.88 35.43
C GLU A 482 5.98 -8.36 35.45
N ALA A 483 6.94 -9.29 35.41
CA ALA A 483 6.65 -10.72 35.43
C ALA A 483 5.99 -11.18 36.75
N VAL A 484 6.40 -10.62 37.91
CA VAL A 484 5.75 -10.88 39.21
C VAL A 484 4.29 -10.45 39.18
N LEU A 485 4.00 -9.22 38.75
CA LEU A 485 2.63 -8.71 38.74
C LEU A 485 1.73 -9.48 37.78
N LYS A 486 2.23 -9.87 36.61
CA LYS A 486 1.50 -10.73 35.67
C LYS A 486 1.21 -12.10 36.28
N THR A 487 2.19 -12.69 36.96
CA THR A 487 2.01 -13.98 37.64
C THR A 487 0.94 -13.88 38.71
N LEU A 488 0.92 -12.80 39.48
CA LEU A 488 -0.14 -12.53 40.46
C LEU A 488 -1.52 -12.31 39.81
N GLU A 489 -1.59 -11.66 38.66
CA GLU A 489 -2.84 -11.55 37.91
C GLU A 489 -3.36 -12.93 37.48
N LEU A 490 -2.47 -13.81 37.01
CA LEU A 490 -2.83 -15.19 36.66
C LEU A 490 -3.33 -15.96 37.89
N MET A 491 -2.63 -15.85 39.02
CA MET A 491 -3.05 -16.45 40.28
C MET A 491 -4.45 -15.95 40.71
N SER A 492 -4.72 -14.65 40.55
CA SER A 492 -6.03 -14.06 40.86
C SER A 492 -7.16 -14.62 39.97
N HIS A 493 -6.91 -14.85 38.68
CA HIS A 493 -7.88 -15.47 37.77
C HIS A 493 -8.17 -16.94 38.09
N LEU A 494 -7.21 -17.63 38.73
CA LEU A 494 -7.30 -19.07 39.00
C LEU A 494 -7.58 -19.41 40.48
N ARG A 495 -7.63 -18.42 41.38
CA ARG A 495 -7.78 -18.64 42.83
C ARG A 495 -9.02 -19.42 43.23
N GLN A 496 -10.12 -19.28 42.47
CA GLN A 496 -11.38 -19.98 42.74
C GLN A 496 -11.45 -21.38 42.12
N THR A 497 -10.55 -21.72 41.20
CA THR A 497 -10.59 -22.97 40.44
C THR A 497 -9.52 -23.98 40.87
N MET A 498 -8.54 -23.56 41.68
CA MET A 498 -7.45 -24.40 42.15
C MET A 498 -7.39 -24.46 43.68
N PRO A 499 -7.10 -25.64 44.27
CA PRO A 499 -6.79 -25.75 45.70
C PRO A 499 -5.52 -24.95 46.02
N ASP A 500 -5.45 -24.41 47.24
CA ASP A 500 -4.30 -23.68 47.81
C ASP A 500 -3.85 -22.39 47.10
N MET A 501 -4.35 -22.12 45.89
CA MET A 501 -4.01 -20.93 45.10
C MET A 501 -4.42 -19.64 45.80
N GLU A 502 -5.63 -19.57 46.37
CA GLU A 502 -6.11 -18.39 47.10
C GLU A 502 -5.23 -18.08 48.32
N THR A 503 -4.88 -19.10 49.11
CA THR A 503 -4.00 -18.93 50.27
C THR A 503 -2.59 -18.49 49.85
N SER A 504 -2.05 -19.07 48.77
CA SER A 504 -0.75 -18.72 48.23
C SER A 504 -0.73 -17.29 47.69
N PHE A 505 -1.79 -16.87 47.01
CA PHE A 505 -1.96 -15.52 46.47
C PHE A 505 -1.92 -14.47 47.58
N TYR A 506 -2.76 -14.59 48.62
CA TYR A 506 -2.79 -13.62 49.71
C TYR A 506 -1.51 -13.66 50.56
N ARG A 507 -0.88 -14.82 50.72
CA ARG A 507 0.43 -14.92 51.38
C ARG A 507 1.51 -14.12 50.64
N ILE A 508 1.56 -14.19 49.31
CA ILE A 508 2.51 -13.41 48.52
C ILE A 508 2.19 -11.91 48.60
N LEU A 509 0.91 -11.51 48.56
CA LEU A 509 0.53 -10.10 48.68
C LEU A 509 0.93 -9.48 50.02
N GLN A 510 1.06 -10.28 51.09
CA GLN A 510 1.57 -9.85 52.40
C GLN A 510 3.11 -9.80 52.48
N ASP A 511 3.84 -10.28 51.47
CA ASP A 511 5.30 -10.20 51.43
C ASP A 511 5.76 -8.75 51.24
N GLN A 512 6.60 -8.25 52.14
CA GLN A 512 7.10 -6.87 52.09
C GLN A 512 7.88 -6.56 50.79
N ARG A 513 8.48 -7.58 50.15
CA ARG A 513 9.20 -7.43 48.88
C ARG A 513 8.28 -7.01 47.72
N MET A 514 6.95 -7.15 47.87
CA MET A 514 5.96 -6.69 46.88
C MET A 514 5.95 -5.16 46.67
N VAL A 515 6.52 -4.39 47.60
CA VAL A 515 6.62 -2.94 47.49
C VAL A 515 7.36 -2.52 46.22
N THR A 516 8.46 -3.18 45.89
CA THR A 516 9.30 -2.80 44.75
C THR A 516 8.58 -3.02 43.41
N PRO A 517 8.00 -4.21 43.12
CA PRO A 517 7.20 -4.41 41.92
C PRO A 517 6.02 -3.44 41.76
N LEU A 518 5.26 -3.20 42.85
CA LEU A 518 4.14 -2.28 42.82
C LEU A 518 4.59 -0.83 42.56
N SER A 519 5.63 -0.36 43.25
CA SER A 519 6.14 1.00 43.08
C SER A 519 6.69 1.26 41.68
N LEU A 520 7.38 0.29 41.07
CA LEU A 520 7.91 0.39 39.70
C LEU A 520 6.80 0.42 38.66
N ALA A 521 5.78 -0.43 38.81
CA ALA A 521 4.68 -0.48 37.86
C ALA A 521 3.73 0.72 38.00
N MET A 522 3.45 1.20 39.22
CA MET A 522 2.65 2.41 39.46
C MET A 522 3.32 3.68 38.93
N THR A 523 4.65 3.71 38.91
CA THR A 523 5.41 4.84 38.35
C THR A 523 5.76 4.65 36.87
N SER A 524 5.30 3.58 36.23
CA SER A 524 5.56 3.28 34.82
C SER A 524 4.91 4.29 33.87
N ASN A 525 5.50 4.46 32.68
CA ASN A 525 4.90 5.22 31.58
C ASN A 525 3.94 4.38 30.73
N ARG A 526 3.84 3.07 30.98
CA ARG A 526 2.95 2.15 30.26
C ARG A 526 1.62 2.02 31.00
N ARG A 527 0.52 2.35 30.29
CA ARG A 527 -0.85 2.29 30.82
C ARG A 527 -1.19 0.93 31.44
N GLU A 528 -0.86 -0.16 30.75
CA GLU A 528 -1.16 -1.53 31.16
C GLU A 528 -0.50 -1.89 32.49
N HIS A 529 0.75 -1.47 32.69
CA HIS A 529 1.48 -1.75 33.93
C HIS A 529 0.85 -1.04 35.12
N VAL A 530 0.45 0.24 34.94
CA VAL A 530 -0.21 1.01 35.99
C VAL A 530 -1.57 0.39 36.33
N GLN A 531 -2.35 0.00 35.32
CA GLN A 531 -3.65 -0.65 35.54
C GLN A 531 -3.51 -1.99 36.27
N LEU A 532 -2.55 -2.83 35.87
CA LEU A 532 -2.24 -4.09 36.54
C LEU A 532 -1.82 -3.85 37.99
N ALA A 533 -0.91 -2.92 38.23
CA ALA A 533 -0.48 -2.58 39.59
C ALA A 533 -1.64 -2.12 40.47
N LEU A 534 -2.57 -1.32 39.94
CA LEU A 534 -3.76 -0.88 40.67
C LEU A 534 -4.70 -2.05 41.00
N ARG A 535 -4.93 -3.00 40.07
CA ARG A 535 -5.75 -4.19 40.34
C ARG A 535 -5.17 -5.01 41.49
N ILE A 536 -3.86 -5.25 41.47
CA ILE A 536 -3.17 -5.98 42.54
C ILE A 536 -3.16 -5.18 43.85
N LEU A 537 -2.94 -3.87 43.78
CA LEU A 537 -2.96 -2.99 44.95
C LEU A 537 -4.34 -2.99 45.65
N PHE A 538 -5.44 -3.00 44.89
CA PHE A 538 -6.78 -3.06 45.48
C PHE A 538 -7.08 -4.38 46.20
N GLU A 539 -6.41 -5.47 45.82
CA GLU A 539 -6.47 -6.75 46.54
C GLU A 539 -5.52 -6.78 47.75
N ALA A 540 -4.37 -6.12 47.67
CA ALA A 540 -3.34 -6.12 48.71
C ALA A 540 -3.58 -5.11 49.84
N ALA A 541 -4.06 -3.91 49.52
CA ALA A 541 -4.20 -2.80 50.47
C ALA A 541 -5.13 -3.10 51.67
N PRO A 542 -6.21 -3.90 51.54
CA PRO A 542 -7.05 -4.28 52.69
C PRO A 542 -6.40 -5.31 53.63
N LEU A 543 -5.28 -5.92 53.25
CA LEU A 543 -4.64 -6.97 54.05
C LEU A 543 -3.98 -6.37 55.31
N PRO A 544 -3.93 -7.12 56.43
CA PRO A 544 -3.22 -6.70 57.63
C PRO A 544 -1.76 -6.35 57.32
N ASP A 545 -1.26 -5.30 57.98
CA ASP A 545 0.13 -4.84 57.90
C ASP A 545 0.64 -4.49 56.49
N PHE A 546 -0.25 -4.14 55.55
CA PHE A 546 0.14 -3.70 54.22
C PHE A 546 1.11 -2.48 54.28
N PRO A 547 2.31 -2.55 53.67
CA PRO A 547 3.39 -1.57 53.86
C PRO A 547 3.17 -0.25 53.08
N SER A 548 2.07 0.43 53.35
CA SER A 548 1.61 1.65 52.67
C SER A 548 2.65 2.79 52.68
N VAL A 549 3.35 2.97 53.80
CA VAL A 549 4.36 4.03 53.96
C VAL A 549 5.59 3.73 53.11
N ILE A 550 6.11 2.50 53.16
CA ILE A 550 7.29 2.08 52.40
C ILE A 550 6.99 2.13 50.89
N LEU A 551 5.76 1.77 50.49
CA LEU A 551 5.29 1.92 49.12
C LEU A 551 5.29 3.39 48.67
N GLY A 552 4.77 4.29 49.49
CA GLY A 552 4.79 5.74 49.22
C GLY A 552 6.21 6.28 49.05
N ASP A 553 7.13 5.88 49.94
CA ASP A 553 8.54 6.27 49.88
C ASP A 553 9.23 5.74 48.62
N SER A 554 8.93 4.48 48.23
CA SER A 554 9.48 3.85 47.02
C SER A 554 8.96 4.50 45.74
N ILE A 555 7.68 4.87 45.70
CA ILE A 555 7.10 5.64 44.59
C ILE A 555 7.78 7.00 44.46
N ALA A 556 7.99 7.70 45.57
CA ALA A 556 8.71 8.98 45.58
C ALA A 556 10.16 8.83 45.10
N ALA A 557 10.87 7.78 45.54
CA ALA A 557 12.23 7.47 45.11
C ALA A 557 12.31 7.16 43.60
N ASN A 558 11.39 6.36 43.07
CA ASN A 558 11.31 6.03 41.65
C ASN A 558 11.08 7.29 40.79
N ASN A 559 10.19 8.18 41.22
CA ASN A 559 9.93 9.44 40.55
C ASN A 559 11.16 10.37 40.57
N ALA A 560 11.87 10.44 41.70
CA ALA A 560 13.12 11.20 41.81
C ALA A 560 14.24 10.64 40.93
N TYR A 561 14.36 9.31 40.83
CA TYR A 561 15.31 8.65 39.92
C TYR A 561 14.99 8.98 38.45
N ARG A 562 13.73 8.85 38.04
CA ARG A 562 13.29 9.16 36.67
C ARG A 562 13.50 10.63 36.29
N GLN A 563 13.32 11.57 37.23
CA GLN A 563 13.66 12.98 37.01
C GLN A 563 15.17 13.16 36.75
N ARG A 564 16.03 12.52 37.56
CA ARG A 564 17.50 12.58 37.36
C ARG A 564 17.96 11.95 36.06
N ASP A 565 17.37 10.81 35.67
CA ASP A 565 17.73 10.12 34.42
C ASP A 565 17.31 10.93 33.18
N GLY A 566 16.15 11.59 33.24
CA GLY A 566 15.74 12.57 32.24
C GLY A 566 16.69 13.76 32.13
N GLU A 567 17.19 14.28 33.26
CA GLU A 567 18.18 15.37 33.29
C GLU A 567 19.55 14.94 32.71
N LEU A 568 20.03 13.73 33.03
CA LEU A 568 21.30 13.20 32.50
C LEU A 568 21.24 12.89 31.01
N SER A 569 20.10 12.42 30.49
CA SER A 569 19.91 12.21 29.05
C SER A 569 20.00 13.52 28.26
N ILE A 570 19.52 14.63 28.84
CA ILE A 570 19.67 15.97 28.27
C ILE A 570 21.11 16.49 28.41
N ARG A 571 21.80 16.15 29.50
CA ARG A 571 23.16 16.65 29.81
C ARG A 571 24.28 15.90 29.08
N ARG A 572 24.10 14.61 28.75
CA ARG A 572 25.01 13.86 27.86
C ARG A 572 25.10 14.49 26.46
N SER A 573 24.12 15.31 26.09
CA SER A 573 24.12 16.08 24.84
C SER A 573 24.96 17.37 24.89
N SER A 574 25.51 17.79 26.03
CA SER A 574 26.17 19.12 26.13
C SER A 574 27.38 19.21 27.08
N ALA A 575 28.13 18.14 27.31
CA ALA A 575 29.29 18.15 28.23
C ALA A 575 30.59 17.71 27.54
N SER A 576 31.17 18.63 26.76
CA SER A 576 32.60 18.66 26.47
C SER A 576 33.03 20.12 26.58
N GLU A 577 33.49 20.54 27.76
CA GLU A 577 34.46 21.65 27.95
C GLU A 577 34.78 21.84 29.45
N ASP A 578 36.08 21.67 29.76
CA ASP A 578 36.93 22.26 30.79
C ASP A 578 36.59 22.23 32.30
N ALA A 579 37.43 21.53 33.08
CA ALA A 579 37.78 21.92 34.45
C ALA A 579 39.12 21.32 34.95
N SER A 580 40.07 22.21 35.28
CA SER A 580 41.38 21.94 35.90
C SER A 580 41.62 22.92 37.06
N PHE A 581 41.92 22.50 38.31
CA PHE A 581 42.53 23.31 39.42
C PHE A 581 42.80 22.38 40.65
N ILE A 582 44.04 21.98 41.01
CA ILE A 582 45.14 22.58 41.82
C ILE A 582 44.89 22.75 43.35
N SER A 583 45.79 22.13 44.13
CA SER A 583 45.87 21.90 45.58
C SER A 583 46.96 22.77 46.28
N LYS A 584 46.83 23.07 47.60
CA LYS A 584 47.82 23.76 48.46
C LYS A 584 47.78 23.32 49.94
N SER A 585 48.95 23.31 50.60
CA SER A 585 49.29 22.88 51.98
C SER A 585 49.74 24.03 52.92
N PHE A 586 49.81 23.80 54.25
CA PHE A 586 50.21 24.79 55.29
C PHE A 586 51.04 24.19 56.48
N PRO A 587 51.82 25.00 57.26
CA PRO A 587 52.79 24.56 58.29
C PRO A 587 52.49 25.00 59.77
N THR A 588 53.32 24.53 60.72
CA THR A 588 53.12 24.49 62.19
C THR A 588 54.21 25.23 63.01
N MET A 589 53.91 25.68 64.24
CA MET A 589 54.79 26.46 65.15
C MET A 589 54.86 25.90 66.59
N HIS A 590 55.95 26.24 67.31
CA HIS A 590 56.34 25.81 68.68
C HIS A 590 56.45 27.00 69.67
N THR A 591 56.30 26.77 70.99
CA THR A 591 56.70 27.71 72.08
C THR A 591 56.81 27.05 73.47
N GLU A 592 57.75 27.56 74.31
CA GLU A 592 58.24 27.08 75.63
C GLU A 592 57.62 27.79 76.87
N PRO A 593 57.75 27.24 78.11
CA PRO A 593 57.50 28.00 79.35
C PRO A 593 58.50 27.85 80.55
N SER A 594 58.51 28.90 81.38
CA SER A 594 59.24 29.23 82.64
C SER A 594 58.74 28.49 83.92
N GLY A 595 59.38 28.46 85.11
CA GLY A 595 60.59 29.09 85.64
C GLY A 595 60.35 29.79 87.01
N SER A 596 60.14 29.06 88.12
CA SER A 596 60.04 29.69 89.47
C SER A 596 60.42 28.82 90.68
N ALA A 597 60.65 27.50 90.55
CA ALA A 597 61.08 26.64 91.66
C ALA A 597 62.62 26.51 91.81
N SER A 598 63.40 27.05 90.87
CA SER A 598 64.88 26.93 90.86
C SER A 598 65.57 27.81 91.91
N HIS A 599 64.99 28.95 92.27
CA HIS A 599 65.69 29.96 93.06
C HIS A 599 66.01 29.57 94.52
N SER A 600 65.28 28.66 95.17
CA SER A 600 65.64 28.24 96.55
C SER A 600 66.77 27.22 96.58
N ILE A 601 66.83 26.33 95.58
CA ILE A 601 67.86 25.29 95.46
C ILE A 601 69.18 25.89 94.97
N ASP A 602 69.15 26.82 94.02
CA ASP A 602 70.36 27.49 93.54
C ASP A 602 71.07 28.23 94.68
N SER A 603 70.33 28.83 95.63
CA SER A 603 70.92 29.48 96.82
C SER A 603 71.59 28.50 97.81
N LEU A 604 71.14 27.25 97.87
CA LEU A 604 71.71 26.20 98.71
C LEU A 604 72.96 25.58 98.08
N ILE A 605 72.95 25.41 96.76
CA ILE A 605 74.11 24.98 95.98
C ILE A 605 75.23 26.03 96.04
N GLU A 606 74.89 27.32 95.92
CA GLU A 606 75.86 28.41 96.02
C GLU A 606 76.51 28.48 97.41
N LYS A 607 75.74 28.22 98.50
CA LYS A 607 76.28 28.10 99.86
C LYS A 607 77.24 26.92 100.01
N LEU A 608 76.92 25.77 99.41
CA LEU A 608 77.79 24.59 99.40
C LEU A 608 79.08 24.83 98.61
N GLN A 609 79.00 25.49 97.46
CA GLN A 609 80.18 25.83 96.65
C GLN A 609 81.09 26.85 97.33
N ASN A 610 80.51 27.90 97.93
CA ASN A 610 81.28 28.92 98.68
C ASN A 610 81.89 28.36 99.98
N GLY A 611 81.33 27.27 100.53
CA GLY A 611 81.89 26.57 101.69
C GLY A 611 83.14 25.74 101.38
N VAL A 612 83.35 25.34 100.12
CA VAL A 612 84.49 24.51 99.70
C VAL A 612 85.77 25.33 99.52
N GLU A 613 85.66 26.64 99.23
CA GLU A 613 86.84 27.52 99.07
C GLU A 613 87.39 28.04 100.42
N LEU A 614 86.60 28.03 101.50
CA LEU A 614 87.05 28.47 102.82
C LEU A 614 87.69 27.31 103.60
N GLN A 615 88.94 27.08 103.23
CA GLN A 615 89.92 26.22 103.88
C GLN A 615 90.09 26.62 105.36
N GLU A 616 89.30 26.02 106.26
CA GLU A 616 89.73 25.57 107.62
C GLU A 616 88.58 25.14 108.57
N LYS A 617 87.29 25.27 108.24
CA LYS A 617 86.21 24.84 109.14
C LYS A 617 85.02 24.17 108.43
N VAL A 618 85.27 23.08 107.72
CA VAL A 618 84.20 22.16 107.26
C VAL A 618 84.58 20.73 107.62
N LYS A 619 84.56 20.44 108.92
CA LYS A 619 84.31 19.09 109.43
C LYS A 619 82.88 19.15 109.99
N ASP A 620 82.00 18.30 109.48
CA ASP A 620 80.56 18.18 109.81
C ASP A 620 79.55 18.97 108.95
N VAL A 621 79.62 18.87 107.61
CA VAL A 621 78.35 18.76 106.85
C VAL A 621 77.97 17.29 106.92
N HIS A 622 76.94 16.96 107.69
CA HIS A 622 76.49 15.58 107.81
C HIS A 622 75.92 15.11 106.46
N MET A 623 76.26 13.88 106.05
CA MET A 623 75.71 13.23 104.85
C MET A 623 74.18 13.32 104.75
N SER A 624 73.50 13.38 105.91
CA SER A 624 72.05 13.60 106.01
C SER A 624 71.58 14.87 105.30
N GLU A 625 72.26 16.02 105.49
CA GLU A 625 71.85 17.29 104.88
C GLU A 625 72.00 17.27 103.35
N ILE A 626 73.02 16.57 102.85
CA ILE A 626 73.22 16.36 101.41
C ILE A 626 72.08 15.49 100.86
N ILE A 627 71.73 14.41 101.56
CA ILE A 627 70.61 13.53 101.18
C ILE A 627 69.30 14.32 101.17
N ASP A 628 69.03 15.14 102.19
CA ASP A 628 67.82 15.97 102.29
C ASP A 628 67.67 16.92 101.10
N VAL A 629 68.76 17.57 100.66
CA VAL A 629 68.74 18.45 99.48
C VAL A 629 68.45 17.66 98.19
N TYR A 630 69.04 16.48 98.02
CA TYR A 630 68.75 15.62 96.87
C TYR A 630 67.32 15.09 96.89
N GLU A 631 66.80 14.73 98.05
CA GLU A 631 65.43 14.25 98.23
C GLU A 631 64.40 15.35 97.96
N GLN A 632 64.66 16.58 98.41
CA GLN A 632 63.86 17.75 98.04
C GLN A 632 63.90 18.02 96.54
N LYS A 633 65.07 17.90 95.88
CA LYS A 633 65.21 18.09 94.44
C LYS A 633 64.47 17.02 93.64
N LEU A 634 64.55 15.75 94.05
CA LEU A 634 63.80 14.65 93.44
C LEU A 634 62.29 14.89 93.59
N SER A 635 61.83 15.32 94.76
CA SER A 635 60.42 15.64 95.02
C SER A 635 59.93 16.84 94.19
N ALA A 636 60.75 17.89 94.05
CA ALA A 636 60.45 19.04 93.20
C ALA A 636 60.42 18.67 91.71
N LEU A 637 61.31 17.79 91.26
CA LEU A 637 61.29 17.28 89.88
C LEU A 637 60.07 16.39 89.63
N ALA A 638 59.72 15.49 90.54
CA ALA A 638 58.55 14.63 90.42
C ALA A 638 57.24 15.43 90.36
N SER A 639 57.09 16.48 91.19
CA SER A 639 55.92 17.37 91.12
C SER A 639 55.88 18.20 89.83
N LYS A 640 57.04 18.64 89.31
CA LYS A 640 57.12 19.32 88.00
C LYS A 640 56.79 18.39 86.84
N GLU A 641 57.23 17.14 86.89
CA GLU A 641 56.91 16.09 85.92
C GLU A 641 55.41 15.79 85.91
N SER A 642 54.80 15.58 87.09
CA SER A 642 53.35 15.39 87.22
C SER A 642 52.57 16.56 86.61
N ARG A 643 52.97 17.82 86.91
CA ARG A 643 52.29 19.00 86.35
C ARG A 643 52.45 19.14 84.84
N LEU A 644 53.61 18.76 84.29
CA LEU A 644 53.85 18.75 82.84
C LEU A 644 53.00 17.69 82.15
N GLN A 645 52.85 16.51 82.78
CA GLN A 645 51.97 15.45 82.29
C GLN A 645 50.51 15.92 82.23
N ASP A 646 50.00 16.53 83.32
CA ASP A 646 48.63 17.08 83.35
C ASP A 646 48.40 18.14 82.27
N LEU A 647 49.37 19.05 82.07
CA LEU A 647 49.28 20.09 81.04
C LEU A 647 49.28 19.50 79.63
N LEU A 648 50.10 18.46 79.39
CA LEU A 648 50.19 17.78 78.10
C LEU A 648 48.89 17.04 77.79
N GLU A 649 48.30 16.36 78.77
CA GLU A 649 46.99 15.71 78.64
C GLU A 649 45.87 16.73 78.36
N ALA A 650 45.83 17.85 79.10
CA ALA A 650 44.85 18.92 78.87
C ALA A 650 44.98 19.55 77.47
N LYS A 651 46.21 19.76 76.99
CA LYS A 651 46.46 20.28 75.63
C LYS A 651 46.10 19.26 74.54
N ALA A 652 46.38 17.98 74.74
CA ALA A 652 45.97 16.91 73.82
C ALA A 652 44.43 16.82 73.72
N LEU A 653 43.73 16.91 74.86
CA LEU A 653 42.26 16.96 74.87
C LEU A 653 41.72 18.20 74.15
N ALA A 654 42.26 19.39 74.42
CA ALA A 654 41.85 20.62 73.74
C ALA A 654 42.08 20.57 72.22
N LEU A 655 43.22 20.02 71.78
CA LEU A 655 43.53 19.83 70.36
C LEU A 655 42.52 18.88 69.71
N SER A 656 42.20 17.75 70.36
CA SER A 656 41.21 16.79 69.86
C SER A 656 39.80 17.39 69.73
N GLN A 657 39.42 18.30 70.63
CA GLN A 657 38.14 19.03 70.54
C GLN A 657 38.13 20.05 69.40
N ALA A 658 39.24 20.78 69.20
CA ALA A 658 39.38 21.73 68.10
C ALA A 658 39.32 21.03 66.73
N ASP A 659 40.02 19.89 66.57
CA ASP A 659 39.98 19.11 65.34
C ASP A 659 38.57 18.59 65.04
N ARG A 660 37.81 18.18 66.06
CA ARG A 660 36.42 17.76 65.93
C ARG A 660 35.52 18.89 65.42
N LEU A 661 35.67 20.11 65.95
CA LEU A 661 34.92 21.28 65.49
C LEU A 661 35.28 21.66 64.04
N ILE A 662 36.58 21.66 63.69
CA ILE A 662 37.03 21.92 62.32
C ILE A 662 36.45 20.90 61.34
N ALA A 663 36.44 19.61 61.71
CA ALA A 663 35.84 18.56 60.90
C ALA A 663 34.33 18.77 60.69
N GLN A 664 33.60 19.17 61.74
CA GLN A 664 32.17 19.50 61.65
C GLN A 664 31.91 20.69 60.72
N TYR A 665 32.65 21.80 60.85
CA TYR A 665 32.51 22.97 59.96
C TYR A 665 32.86 22.65 58.51
N ARG A 666 33.89 21.83 58.26
CA ARG A 666 34.22 21.37 56.90
C ARG A 666 33.10 20.54 56.29
N CYS A 667 32.51 19.63 57.07
CA CYS A 667 31.39 18.80 56.63
C CYS A 667 30.15 19.66 56.31
N GLN A 668 29.78 20.59 57.18
CA GLN A 668 28.64 21.50 56.97
C GLN A 668 28.83 22.38 55.73
N ARG A 669 30.03 22.94 55.53
CA ARG A 669 30.33 23.73 54.34
C ARG A 669 30.25 22.90 53.05
N ALA A 670 30.82 21.70 53.06
CA ALA A 670 30.74 20.80 51.91
C ALA A 670 29.28 20.43 51.57
N GLN A 671 28.44 20.22 52.60
CA GLN A 671 27.02 19.95 52.43
C GLN A 671 26.26 21.16 51.86
N ALA A 672 26.46 22.36 52.41
CA ALA A 672 25.84 23.59 51.89
C ALA A 672 26.27 23.89 50.44
N GLU A 673 27.54 23.68 50.09
CA GLU A 673 28.01 23.82 48.72
C GLU A 673 27.41 22.76 47.78
N ALA A 674 27.19 21.53 48.25
CA ALA A 674 26.51 20.48 47.47
C ALA A 674 25.02 20.83 47.23
N GLU A 675 24.33 21.35 48.25
CA GLU A 675 22.94 21.82 48.14
C GLU A 675 22.80 23.01 47.18
N ALA A 676 23.72 23.99 47.24
CA ALA A 676 23.74 25.11 46.32
C ALA A 676 23.95 24.67 44.86
N ARG A 677 24.85 23.70 44.61
CA ARG A 677 25.05 23.12 43.28
C ARG A 677 23.80 22.39 42.78
N LYS A 678 23.08 21.70 43.67
CA LYS A 678 21.81 21.02 43.35
C LYS A 678 20.69 22.00 43.01
N LEU A 679 20.56 23.11 43.75
CA LEU A 679 19.58 24.15 43.44
C LEU A 679 19.88 24.85 42.12
N ALA A 680 21.17 25.12 41.84
CA ALA A 680 21.58 25.73 40.58
C ALA A 680 21.30 24.81 39.37
N SER A 681 21.48 23.48 39.51
CA SER A 681 21.12 22.55 38.44
C SER A 681 19.61 22.50 38.23
N LEU A 682 18.82 22.39 39.30
CA LEU A 682 17.36 22.38 39.21
C LEU A 682 16.81 23.65 38.53
N LEU A 683 17.35 24.83 38.85
CA LEU A 683 16.95 26.08 38.19
C LEU A 683 17.26 26.07 36.70
N LYS A 684 18.46 25.62 36.32
CA LYS A 684 18.86 25.49 34.92
C LYS A 684 17.95 24.54 34.14
N ASP A 685 17.57 23.42 34.76
CA ASP A 685 16.69 22.43 34.15
C ASP A 685 15.26 22.94 34.04
N THR A 686 14.77 23.72 35.02
CA THR A 686 13.45 24.37 34.93
C THR A 686 13.37 25.44 33.85
N GLU A 687 14.43 26.23 33.65
CA GLU A 687 14.47 27.22 32.57
C GLU A 687 14.55 26.54 31.20
N ARG A 688 15.36 25.47 31.05
CA ARG A 688 15.39 24.67 29.79
C ARG A 688 14.01 24.08 29.45
N ARG A 689 13.34 23.46 30.43
CA ARG A 689 11.99 22.90 30.21
C ARG A 689 10.98 23.96 29.79
N LYS A 690 11.12 25.19 30.29
CA LYS A 690 10.27 26.32 29.90
C LYS A 690 10.57 26.78 28.47
N GLU A 691 11.84 26.82 28.06
CA GLU A 691 12.25 27.11 26.68
C GLU A 691 11.72 26.03 25.70
N ASP A 692 11.83 24.75 26.07
CA ASP A 692 11.33 23.62 25.29
C ASP A 692 9.80 23.69 25.11
N LEU A 693 9.06 23.89 26.21
CA LEU A 693 7.60 24.04 26.16
C LEU A 693 7.15 25.26 25.34
N GLN A 694 7.93 26.35 25.36
CA GLN A 694 7.64 27.53 24.53
C GLN A 694 7.88 27.24 23.04
N ALA A 695 8.92 26.47 22.70
CA ALA A 695 9.16 26.02 21.33
C ALA A 695 8.05 25.08 20.84
N GLU A 696 7.65 24.09 21.66
CA GLU A 696 6.54 23.19 21.35
C GLU A 696 5.21 23.93 21.14
N LEU A 697 4.92 24.94 21.98
CA LEU A 697 3.72 25.77 21.82
C LEU A 697 3.75 26.56 20.50
N ASN A 698 4.90 27.11 20.11
CA ASN A 698 5.05 27.83 18.85
C ASN A 698 4.87 26.89 17.64
N ASP A 699 5.44 25.68 17.70
CA ASP A 699 5.27 24.67 16.65
C ASP A 699 3.81 24.20 16.53
N GLN A 700 3.12 24.00 17.66
CA GLN A 700 1.68 23.68 17.67
C GLN A 700 0.83 24.81 17.07
N LEU A 701 1.17 26.08 17.33
CA LEU A 701 0.47 27.22 16.73
C LEU A 701 0.66 27.24 15.21
N LEU A 702 1.87 26.99 14.71
CA LEU A 702 2.14 26.90 13.26
C LEU A 702 1.42 25.70 12.61
N GLU A 703 1.38 24.55 13.28
CA GLU A 703 0.63 23.37 12.83
C GLU A 703 -0.88 23.66 12.74
N VAL A 704 -1.45 24.33 13.75
CA VAL A 704 -2.86 24.74 13.76
C VAL A 704 -3.18 25.70 12.60
N GLU A 705 -2.31 26.67 12.31
CA GLU A 705 -2.47 27.56 11.16
C GLU A 705 -2.40 26.81 9.82
N ARG A 706 -1.46 25.85 9.70
CA ARG A 706 -1.34 24.99 8.52
C ARG A 706 -2.60 24.14 8.32
N LEU A 707 -3.06 23.46 9.37
CA LEU A 707 -4.28 22.63 9.32
C LEU A 707 -5.53 23.45 8.98
N LYS A 708 -5.60 24.70 9.45
CA LYS A 708 -6.68 25.63 9.10
C LYS A 708 -6.65 26.00 7.62
N SER A 709 -5.46 26.28 7.06
CA SER A 709 -5.28 26.52 5.62
C SER A 709 -5.67 25.30 4.78
N ASP A 710 -5.23 24.10 5.17
CA ASP A 710 -5.54 22.85 4.49
C ASP A 710 -7.05 22.56 4.51
N SER A 711 -7.70 22.76 5.66
CA SER A 711 -9.17 22.64 5.80
C SER A 711 -9.90 23.59 4.84
N GLN A 712 -9.42 24.82 4.70
CA GLN A 712 -9.98 25.79 3.76
C GLN A 712 -9.79 25.37 2.30
N GLN A 713 -8.63 24.81 1.94
CA GLN A 713 -8.38 24.28 0.60
C GLN A 713 -9.26 23.05 0.29
N LEU A 714 -9.45 22.15 1.26
CA LEU A 714 -10.33 20.99 1.13
C LEU A 714 -11.79 21.40 0.93
N LEU A 715 -12.26 22.42 1.65
CA LEU A 715 -13.60 22.99 1.44
C LEU A 715 -13.78 23.56 0.02
N GLN A 716 -12.78 24.28 -0.50
CA GLN A 716 -12.81 24.77 -1.88
C GLN A 716 -12.76 23.62 -2.91
N HIS A 717 -12.00 22.57 -2.64
CA HIS A 717 -11.94 21.39 -3.50
C HIS A 717 -13.27 20.63 -3.52
N ASN A 718 -13.90 20.43 -2.37
CA ASN A 718 -15.25 19.85 -2.28
C ASN A 718 -16.28 20.68 -3.05
N GLY A 719 -16.22 22.01 -2.97
CA GLY A 719 -17.06 22.88 -3.79
C GLY A 719 -16.87 22.66 -5.30
N ARG A 720 -15.62 22.48 -5.76
CA ARG A 720 -15.31 22.15 -7.16
C ARG A 720 -15.83 20.76 -7.55
N LEU A 721 -15.67 19.75 -6.70
CA LEU A 721 -16.20 18.41 -6.94
C LEU A 721 -17.72 18.40 -7.05
N GLN A 722 -18.41 19.15 -6.19
CA GLN A 722 -19.87 19.29 -6.27
C GLN A 722 -20.30 19.91 -7.61
N ALA A 723 -19.64 20.98 -8.05
CA ALA A 723 -19.93 21.60 -9.34
C ALA A 723 -19.72 20.64 -10.53
N VAL A 724 -18.69 19.78 -10.49
CA VAL A 724 -18.46 18.75 -11.51
C VAL A 724 -19.53 17.66 -11.46
N ALA A 725 -19.96 17.25 -10.26
CA ALA A 725 -21.04 16.28 -10.09
C ALA A 725 -22.36 16.82 -10.67
N ASP A 726 -22.69 18.09 -10.40
CA ASP A 726 -23.88 18.75 -10.94
C ASP A 726 -23.82 18.86 -12.48
N GLN A 727 -22.64 19.19 -13.03
CA GLN A 727 -22.43 19.20 -14.49
C GLN A 727 -22.61 17.80 -15.11
N HIS A 728 -22.06 16.76 -14.48
CA HIS A 728 -22.22 15.38 -14.95
C HIS A 728 -23.69 14.93 -14.88
N GLN A 729 -24.43 15.33 -13.84
CA GLN A 729 -25.87 15.07 -13.74
C GLN A 729 -26.64 15.79 -14.86
N GLY A 730 -26.29 17.05 -15.16
CA GLY A 730 -26.84 17.80 -16.28
C GLY A 730 -26.54 17.13 -17.63
N LEU A 731 -25.30 16.71 -17.85
CA LEU A 731 -24.85 16.03 -19.08
C LEU A 731 -25.53 14.67 -19.27
N LYS A 732 -25.73 13.91 -18.19
CA LYS A 732 -26.51 12.67 -18.22
C LYS A 732 -27.95 12.94 -18.63
N GLY A 733 -28.54 14.04 -18.14
CA GLY A 733 -29.87 14.50 -18.56
C GLY A 733 -29.94 14.81 -20.06
N THR A 734 -28.98 15.56 -20.60
CA THR A 734 -28.95 15.91 -22.04
C THR A 734 -28.66 14.68 -22.92
N TYR A 735 -27.80 13.77 -22.48
CA TYR A 735 -27.55 12.50 -23.16
C TYR A 735 -28.83 11.66 -23.28
N ASN A 736 -29.60 11.52 -22.19
CA ASN A 736 -30.86 10.78 -22.22
C ASN A 736 -31.90 11.43 -23.15
N GLN A 737 -31.93 12.77 -23.21
CA GLN A 737 -32.80 13.49 -24.17
C GLN A 737 -32.36 13.25 -25.62
N LEU A 738 -31.06 13.23 -25.89
CA LEU A 738 -30.52 12.94 -27.21
C LEU A 738 -30.82 11.51 -27.65
N LEU A 739 -30.68 10.55 -26.73
CA LEU A 739 -31.01 9.14 -26.97
C LEU A 739 -32.49 8.98 -27.34
N SER A 740 -33.40 9.60 -26.58
CA SER A 740 -34.85 9.57 -26.90
C SER A 740 -35.17 10.22 -28.25
N ARG A 741 -34.44 11.27 -28.65
CA ARG A 741 -34.59 11.88 -29.99
C ARG A 741 -34.09 10.96 -31.08
N TYR A 742 -32.96 10.29 -30.85
CA TYR A 742 -32.40 9.31 -31.79
C TYR A 742 -33.40 8.17 -32.03
N ASP A 743 -33.93 7.56 -30.96
CA ASP A 743 -34.90 6.46 -31.06
C ASP A 743 -36.15 6.86 -31.86
N LYS A 744 -36.66 8.09 -31.64
CA LYS A 744 -37.77 8.65 -32.42
C LYS A 744 -37.41 8.80 -33.89
N SER A 745 -36.23 9.35 -34.19
CA SER A 745 -35.78 9.53 -35.57
C SER A 745 -35.56 8.19 -36.29
N GLU A 746 -35.03 7.19 -35.59
CA GLU A 746 -34.87 5.84 -36.12
C GLU A 746 -36.22 5.20 -36.43
N GLY A 747 -37.20 5.36 -35.54
CA GLY A 747 -38.59 4.97 -35.79
C GLY A 747 -39.16 5.61 -37.05
N THR A 748 -39.05 6.94 -37.19
CA THR A 748 -39.54 7.65 -38.37
C THR A 748 -38.83 7.25 -39.66
N LEU A 749 -37.54 6.89 -39.59
CA LEU A 749 -36.79 6.42 -40.75
C LEU A 749 -37.28 5.05 -41.22
N LYS A 750 -37.58 4.14 -40.28
CA LYS A 750 -38.16 2.82 -40.58
C LYS A 750 -39.55 2.96 -41.21
N ASP A 751 -40.38 3.85 -40.68
CA ASP A 751 -41.71 4.15 -41.24
C ASP A 751 -41.61 4.72 -42.66
N LEU A 752 -40.65 5.64 -42.88
CA LEU A 752 -40.41 6.22 -44.20
C LEU A 752 -39.88 5.19 -45.21
N GLN A 753 -39.01 4.28 -44.77
CA GLN A 753 -38.57 3.14 -45.60
C GLN A 753 -39.74 2.25 -45.99
N ALA A 754 -40.62 1.89 -45.05
CA ALA A 754 -41.82 1.10 -45.33
C ALA A 754 -42.76 1.81 -46.33
N ALA A 755 -42.96 3.12 -46.15
CA ALA A 755 -43.74 3.94 -47.07
C ALA A 755 -43.10 3.98 -48.48
N HIS A 756 -41.78 4.12 -48.58
CA HIS A 756 -41.08 4.11 -49.86
C HIS A 756 -41.23 2.76 -50.59
N ILE A 757 -41.11 1.64 -49.86
CA ILE A 757 -41.33 0.30 -50.43
C ILE A 757 -42.76 0.17 -50.97
N SER A 758 -43.76 0.58 -50.19
CA SER A 758 -45.17 0.57 -50.61
C SER A 758 -45.43 1.45 -51.84
N LEU A 759 -44.89 2.67 -51.85
CA LEU A 759 -45.01 3.60 -52.98
C LEU A 759 -44.34 3.04 -54.24
N THR A 760 -43.18 2.40 -54.10
CA THR A 760 -42.45 1.77 -55.21
C THR A 760 -43.28 0.62 -55.80
N GLN A 761 -43.90 -0.22 -54.96
CA GLN A 761 -44.80 -1.29 -55.41
C GLN A 761 -46.03 -0.73 -56.13
N GLN A 762 -46.63 0.35 -55.62
CA GLN A 762 -47.75 1.03 -56.30
C GLN A 762 -47.34 1.62 -57.65
N ALA A 763 -46.19 2.28 -57.73
CA ALA A 763 -45.66 2.84 -58.97
C ALA A 763 -45.38 1.73 -60.01
N GLU A 764 -44.84 0.59 -59.58
CA GLU A 764 -44.62 -0.56 -60.47
C GLU A 764 -45.94 -1.18 -60.94
N GLY A 765 -46.94 -1.27 -60.05
CA GLY A 765 -48.31 -1.68 -60.39
C GLY A 765 -48.95 -0.76 -61.43
N LEU A 766 -48.87 0.56 -61.22
CA LEU A 766 -49.37 1.57 -62.16
C LEU A 766 -48.63 1.52 -63.51
N ARG A 767 -47.32 1.22 -63.51
CA ARG A 767 -46.56 1.06 -64.75
C ARG A 767 -47.08 -0.13 -65.56
N LYS A 768 -47.31 -1.27 -64.90
CA LYS A 768 -47.87 -2.48 -65.53
C LYS A 768 -49.28 -2.25 -66.06
N THR A 769 -50.14 -1.53 -65.34
CA THR A 769 -51.49 -1.21 -65.82
C THR A 769 -51.47 -0.23 -67.00
N ASN A 770 -50.61 0.79 -66.97
CA ASN A 770 -50.44 1.71 -68.11
C ASN A 770 -49.88 0.99 -69.35
N GLU A 771 -48.88 0.12 -69.18
CA GLU A 771 -48.36 -0.72 -70.27
C GLU A 771 -49.48 -1.62 -70.85
N GLY A 772 -50.29 -2.24 -69.99
CA GLY A 772 -51.45 -3.04 -70.42
C GLY A 772 -52.53 -2.23 -71.14
N LEU A 773 -52.89 -1.06 -70.61
CA LEU A 773 -53.85 -0.15 -71.24
C LEU A 773 -53.35 0.36 -72.59
N ARG A 774 -52.06 0.66 -72.71
CA ARG A 774 -51.45 1.08 -73.97
C ARG A 774 -51.54 -0.03 -75.03
N LEU A 775 -51.21 -1.27 -74.67
CA LEU A 775 -51.35 -2.42 -75.57
C LEU A 775 -52.81 -2.65 -75.98
N GLN A 776 -53.75 -2.47 -75.05
CA GLN A 776 -55.18 -2.53 -75.36
C GLN A 776 -55.61 -1.40 -76.29
N GLN A 777 -55.15 -0.18 -76.05
CA GLN A 777 -55.42 0.97 -76.91
C GLN A 777 -54.88 0.74 -78.32
N GLU A 778 -53.64 0.26 -78.45
CA GLU A 778 -53.04 -0.09 -79.75
C GLU A 778 -53.85 -1.18 -80.49
N ARG A 779 -54.34 -2.20 -79.79
CA ARG A 779 -55.26 -3.20 -80.38
C ARG A 779 -56.57 -2.57 -80.84
N THR A 780 -57.22 -1.77 -80.00
CA THR A 780 -58.50 -1.14 -80.37
C THR A 780 -58.33 -0.17 -81.54
N LEU A 781 -57.21 0.57 -81.62
CA LEU A 781 -56.91 1.43 -82.76
C LEU A 781 -56.69 0.62 -84.05
N ALA A 782 -56.03 -0.54 -83.97
CA ALA A 782 -55.87 -1.44 -85.11
C ALA A 782 -57.22 -2.01 -85.58
N GLU A 783 -58.07 -2.47 -84.66
CA GLU A 783 -59.42 -2.94 -84.97
C GLU A 783 -60.29 -1.81 -85.56
N LEU A 784 -60.18 -0.60 -85.03
CA LEU A 784 -60.93 0.55 -85.51
C LEU A 784 -60.47 0.99 -86.90
N ALA A 785 -59.17 0.94 -87.19
CA ALA A 785 -58.62 1.17 -88.53
C ALA A 785 -59.11 0.11 -89.54
N GLU A 786 -59.15 -1.16 -89.14
CA GLU A 786 -59.69 -2.25 -89.98
C GLU A 786 -61.20 -2.03 -90.25
N LYS A 787 -61.96 -1.63 -89.23
CA LYS A 787 -63.39 -1.32 -89.37
C LYS A 787 -63.63 -0.07 -90.22
N GLU A 788 -62.83 0.98 -90.08
CA GLU A 788 -62.90 2.15 -90.96
C GLU A 788 -62.59 1.79 -92.41
N GLN A 789 -61.63 0.89 -92.65
CA GLN A 789 -61.32 0.40 -93.99
C GLN A 789 -62.48 -0.42 -94.56
N GLN A 790 -63.11 -1.29 -93.75
CA GLN A 790 -64.34 -2.00 -94.12
C GLN A 790 -65.49 -1.03 -94.44
N ILE A 791 -65.69 0.01 -93.62
CA ILE A 791 -66.72 1.04 -93.87
C ILE A 791 -66.44 1.82 -95.15
N LYS A 792 -65.18 2.18 -95.42
CA LYS A 792 -64.80 2.84 -96.69
C LYS A 792 -65.08 1.95 -97.89
N GLY A 793 -64.75 0.65 -97.80
CA GLY A 793 -65.08 -0.34 -98.82
C GLY A 793 -66.59 -0.46 -99.05
N LEU A 794 -67.36 -0.63 -97.98
CA LEU A 794 -68.83 -0.71 -98.06
C LEU A 794 -69.47 0.59 -98.58
N LYS A 795 -68.93 1.77 -98.23
CA LYS A 795 -69.39 3.04 -98.80
C LYS A 795 -69.10 3.15 -100.29
N ALA A 796 -67.94 2.69 -100.74
CA ALA A 796 -67.61 2.65 -102.17
C ALA A 796 -68.58 1.72 -102.91
N ASP A 797 -68.85 0.52 -102.36
CA ASP A 797 -69.83 -0.41 -102.92
C ASP A 797 -71.24 0.19 -102.96
N VAL A 798 -71.67 0.87 -101.89
CA VAL A 798 -72.98 1.55 -101.86
C VAL A 798 -73.05 2.67 -102.90
N LEU A 799 -72.01 3.49 -103.05
CA LEU A 799 -71.98 4.54 -104.07
C LEU A 799 -72.00 3.96 -105.49
N GLU A 800 -71.30 2.86 -105.74
CA GLU A 800 -71.35 2.16 -107.03
C GLU A 800 -72.74 1.59 -107.29
N LYS A 801 -73.37 0.97 -106.28
CA LYS A 801 -74.74 0.45 -106.36
C LYS A 801 -75.75 1.56 -106.59
N ASP A 802 -75.63 2.70 -105.91
CA ASP A 802 -76.49 3.87 -106.12
C ASP A 802 -76.29 4.48 -107.51
N SER A 803 -75.05 4.54 -108.02
CA SER A 803 -74.77 4.94 -109.41
C SER A 803 -75.41 3.98 -110.41
N ASN A 804 -75.36 2.68 -110.15
CA ASN A 804 -75.99 1.66 -110.99
C ASN A 804 -77.52 1.77 -110.91
N ILE A 805 -78.09 2.01 -109.73
CA ILE A 805 -79.53 2.19 -109.53
C ILE A 805 -80.00 3.47 -110.24
N THR A 806 -79.30 4.59 -110.09
CA THR A 806 -79.63 5.84 -110.78
C THR A 806 -79.49 5.70 -112.30
N GLY A 807 -78.46 4.99 -112.78
CA GLY A 807 -78.33 4.63 -114.18
C GLY A 807 -79.52 3.80 -114.69
N LEU A 808 -79.91 2.75 -113.96
CA LEU A 808 -81.05 1.91 -114.29
C LEU A 808 -82.39 2.66 -114.19
N GLN A 809 -82.57 3.55 -113.21
CA GLN A 809 -83.75 4.39 -113.08
C GLN A 809 -83.86 5.39 -114.22
N ASN A 810 -82.75 5.96 -114.68
CA ASN A 810 -82.73 6.85 -115.83
C ASN A 810 -83.05 6.10 -117.12
N GLU A 811 -82.51 4.88 -117.31
CA GLU A 811 -82.86 4.06 -118.49
C GLU A 811 -84.31 3.59 -118.43
N LEU A 812 -84.83 3.23 -117.24
CA LEU A 812 -86.24 2.91 -117.06
C LEU A 812 -87.13 4.10 -117.40
N ARG A 813 -86.79 5.30 -116.92
CA ARG A 813 -87.54 6.53 -117.21
C ARG A 813 -87.49 6.89 -118.70
N ARG A 814 -86.33 6.70 -119.35
CA ARG A 814 -86.16 6.87 -120.80
C ARG A 814 -87.00 5.87 -121.59
N GLN A 815 -87.09 4.63 -121.13
CA GLN A 815 -87.97 3.61 -121.73
C GLN A 815 -89.46 3.91 -121.48
N GLU A 816 -89.85 4.40 -120.30
CA GLU A 816 -91.21 4.84 -120.01
C GLU A 816 -91.62 6.05 -120.87
N GLU A 817 -90.73 7.01 -121.08
CA GLU A 817 -90.95 8.15 -121.99
C GLU A 817 -91.05 7.68 -123.44
N GLN A 818 -90.19 6.77 -123.90
CA GLN A 818 -90.30 6.17 -125.24
C GLN A 818 -91.60 5.38 -125.42
N ILE A 819 -92.06 4.66 -124.39
CA ILE A 819 -93.34 3.95 -124.42
C ILE A 819 -94.51 4.95 -124.49
N LYS A 820 -94.51 6.02 -123.68
CA LYS A 820 -95.54 7.06 -123.75
C LYS A 820 -95.58 7.77 -125.10
N GLU A 821 -94.42 8.12 -125.65
CA GLU A 821 -94.33 8.75 -126.97
C GLU A 821 -94.83 7.79 -128.08
N MET A 822 -94.50 6.50 -127.98
CA MET A 822 -95.05 5.49 -128.88
C MET A 822 -96.56 5.30 -128.71
N GLU A 823 -97.09 5.32 -127.48
CA GLU A 823 -98.53 5.24 -127.21
C GLU A 823 -99.28 6.48 -127.74
N GLU A 824 -98.71 7.67 -127.60
CA GLU A 824 -99.26 8.92 -128.13
C GLU A 824 -99.23 8.93 -129.67
N ASN A 825 -98.14 8.45 -130.27
CA ASN A 825 -98.03 8.24 -131.72
C ASN A 825 -99.04 7.19 -132.24
N ILE A 826 -99.26 6.10 -131.50
CA ILE A 826 -100.28 5.09 -131.85
C ILE A 826 -101.69 5.69 -131.75
N SER A 827 -101.96 6.54 -130.76
CA SER A 827 -103.24 7.26 -130.62
C SER A 827 -103.50 8.22 -131.79
N ILE A 828 -102.48 8.99 -132.20
CA ILE A 828 -102.56 9.88 -133.37
C ILE A 828 -102.74 9.08 -134.65
N LEU A 829 -101.97 8.02 -134.87
CA LEU A 829 -102.09 7.14 -136.03
C LEU A 829 -103.45 6.44 -136.09
N ARG A 830 -104.04 6.05 -134.95
CA ARG A 830 -105.40 5.51 -134.90
C ARG A 830 -106.47 6.55 -135.28
N LYS A 831 -106.27 7.82 -134.90
CA LYS A 831 -107.17 8.92 -135.32
C LYS A 831 -107.03 9.25 -136.82
N GLU A 832 -105.80 9.26 -137.34
CA GLU A 832 -105.53 9.44 -138.78
C GLU A 832 -106.04 8.27 -139.63
N LEU A 833 -105.89 7.03 -139.15
CA LEU A 833 -106.41 5.82 -139.82
C LEU A 833 -107.94 5.83 -139.89
N ASN A 834 -108.64 6.23 -138.82
CA ASN A 834 -110.10 6.34 -138.84
C ASN A 834 -110.58 7.43 -139.81
N LYS A 835 -109.89 8.57 -139.89
CA LYS A 835 -110.20 9.64 -140.86
C LYS A 835 -109.97 9.19 -142.31
N THR A 836 -108.87 8.49 -142.57
CA THR A 836 -108.55 7.97 -143.91
C THR A 836 -109.46 6.81 -144.30
N GLU A 837 -109.91 5.97 -143.38
CA GLU A 837 -110.94 4.95 -143.66
C GLU A 837 -112.31 5.56 -143.98
N GLN A 838 -112.72 6.62 -143.28
CA GLN A 838 -113.96 7.33 -143.58
C GLN A 838 -113.89 8.00 -144.97
N ALA A 839 -112.76 8.64 -145.28
CA ALA A 839 -112.51 9.22 -146.61
C ALA A 839 -112.45 8.14 -147.72
N ARG A 840 -111.96 6.93 -147.42
CA ARG A 840 -111.94 5.79 -148.34
C ARG A 840 -113.35 5.23 -148.60
N LYS A 841 -114.22 5.16 -147.59
CA LYS A 841 -115.63 4.76 -147.78
C LYS A 841 -116.39 5.76 -148.66
N ASP A 842 -116.20 7.06 -148.46
CA ASP A 842 -116.87 8.09 -149.27
C ASP A 842 -116.36 8.14 -150.72
N THR A 843 -115.06 7.91 -150.93
CA THR A 843 -114.48 7.81 -152.28
C THR A 843 -114.84 6.50 -152.99
N SER A 844 -115.04 5.39 -152.26
CA SER A 844 -115.56 4.14 -152.82
C SER A 844 -117.02 4.26 -153.30
N ILE A 845 -117.87 5.00 -152.58
CA ILE A 845 -119.24 5.31 -153.02
C ILE A 845 -119.21 6.20 -154.29
N LYS A 846 -118.27 7.15 -154.37
CA LYS A 846 -118.06 7.95 -155.60
C LYS A 846 -117.50 7.14 -156.77
N ALA A 847 -116.62 6.17 -156.54
CA ALA A 847 -116.07 5.31 -157.57
C ALA A 847 -117.12 4.35 -158.16
N SER A 848 -118.00 3.77 -157.32
CA SER A 848 -119.08 2.91 -157.78
C SER A 848 -120.16 3.67 -158.59
N SER A 849 -120.41 4.94 -158.24
CA SER A 849 -121.25 5.85 -159.04
C SER A 849 -120.64 6.17 -160.41
N LEU A 850 -119.32 6.38 -160.47
CA LEU A 850 -118.60 6.66 -161.72
C LEU A 850 -118.43 5.41 -162.61
N GLU A 851 -118.31 4.20 -162.05
CA GLU A 851 -118.33 2.93 -162.81
C GLU A 851 -119.70 2.67 -163.46
N LEU A 852 -120.79 3.05 -162.80
CA LEU A 852 -122.13 2.97 -163.40
C LEU A 852 -122.29 3.97 -164.57
N GLN A 853 -121.72 5.18 -164.46
CA GLN A 853 -121.69 6.15 -165.57
C GLN A 853 -120.78 5.69 -166.72
N LYS A 854 -119.64 5.04 -166.42
CA LYS A 854 -118.74 4.45 -167.43
C LYS A 854 -119.43 3.33 -168.21
N SER A 855 -120.10 2.40 -167.52
CA SER A 855 -120.83 1.29 -168.17
C SER A 855 -121.97 1.77 -169.08
N GLN A 856 -122.65 2.87 -168.71
CA GLN A 856 -123.69 3.48 -169.55
C GLN A 856 -123.14 4.21 -170.78
N LEU A 857 -121.91 4.73 -170.71
CA LEU A 857 -121.22 5.36 -171.84
C LEU A 857 -120.59 4.32 -172.78
N GLU A 858 -120.03 3.23 -172.25
CA GLU A 858 -119.51 2.11 -173.04
C GLU A 858 -120.63 1.44 -173.85
N ALA A 859 -121.82 1.23 -173.28
CA ALA A 859 -122.98 0.71 -174.02
C ALA A 859 -123.51 1.64 -175.13
N LYS A 860 -123.21 2.96 -175.08
CA LYS A 860 -123.54 3.89 -176.17
C LYS A 860 -122.47 3.93 -177.25
N LEU A 861 -121.21 3.73 -176.88
CA LEU A 861 -120.07 3.68 -177.80
C LEU A 861 -120.12 2.40 -178.66
N GLU A 862 -120.49 1.27 -178.06
CA GLU A 862 -120.70 -0.01 -178.75
C GLU A 862 -121.79 0.10 -179.85
N LYS A 863 -122.82 0.94 -179.64
CA LYS A 863 -123.86 1.22 -180.63
C LYS A 863 -123.40 2.09 -181.82
N ILE A 864 -122.36 2.91 -181.63
CA ILE A 864 -121.75 3.73 -182.68
C ILE A 864 -120.68 2.91 -183.45
N GLU A 865 -119.99 1.99 -182.77
CA GLU A 865 -119.06 1.05 -183.42
C GLU A 865 -119.79 0.04 -184.33
N GLU A 866 -121.01 -0.40 -183.97
CA GLU A 866 -121.85 -1.22 -184.87
C GLU A 866 -122.25 -0.50 -186.18
N GLU A 867 -122.47 0.81 -186.11
CA GLU A 867 -122.76 1.63 -187.31
C GLU A 867 -121.49 1.87 -188.15
N LEU A 868 -120.31 2.02 -187.52
CA LEU A 868 -119.03 2.16 -188.21
C LEU A 868 -118.55 0.84 -188.85
N GLY A 869 -118.93 -0.31 -188.28
CA GLY A 869 -118.76 -1.63 -188.87
C GLY A 869 -119.46 -1.77 -190.23
N LYS A 870 -120.69 -1.22 -190.36
CA LYS A 870 -121.41 -1.19 -191.66
C LYS A 870 -120.68 -0.35 -192.72
N HIS A 871 -120.01 0.74 -192.32
CA HIS A 871 -119.25 1.59 -193.23
C HIS A 871 -117.94 0.93 -193.68
N THR A 872 -117.32 0.13 -192.81
CA THR A 872 -116.05 -0.57 -193.11
C THR A 872 -116.27 -1.75 -194.06
N GLN A 873 -117.39 -2.47 -193.94
CA GLN A 873 -117.74 -3.59 -194.82
C GLN A 873 -118.09 -3.13 -196.26
N MET A 874 -118.60 -1.91 -196.43
CA MET A 874 -118.91 -1.34 -197.75
C MET A 874 -117.66 -0.91 -198.53
N ILE A 875 -116.62 -0.44 -197.83
CA ILE A 875 -115.37 0.02 -198.44
C ILE A 875 -114.47 -1.18 -198.84
N ALA A 876 -114.45 -2.25 -198.04
CA ALA A 876 -113.64 -3.44 -198.32
C ALA A 876 -114.12 -4.26 -199.55
N MET A 877 -115.41 -4.23 -199.88
CA MET A 877 -115.98 -5.06 -200.96
C MET A 877 -115.85 -4.41 -202.35
N ILE A 878 -115.98 -3.08 -202.45
CA ILE A 878 -115.83 -2.34 -203.73
C ILE A 878 -114.39 -2.45 -204.26
N HIS A 879 -113.40 -2.60 -203.39
CA HIS A 879 -111.99 -2.60 -203.79
C HIS A 879 -111.42 -4.00 -204.11
N SER A 880 -112.21 -5.08 -203.99
CA SER A 880 -111.75 -6.48 -204.13
C SER A 880 -112.19 -7.22 -205.41
N LEU A 881 -112.99 -6.63 -206.33
CA LEU A 881 -113.46 -7.33 -207.56
C LEU A 881 -113.22 -6.63 -208.91
N SER A 882 -112.42 -5.55 -208.99
CA SER A 882 -112.20 -4.82 -210.28
C SER A 882 -110.75 -4.41 -210.65
N SER A 883 -109.70 -4.70 -209.86
CA SER A 883 -108.29 -4.76 -210.33
C SER A 883 -107.39 -5.36 -209.23
N GLY A 884 -106.83 -6.55 -209.43
CA GLY A 884 -106.32 -7.41 -208.35
C GLY A 884 -105.07 -6.90 -207.62
N LYS A 885 -105.26 -6.28 -206.43
CA LYS A 885 -104.27 -5.93 -205.39
C LYS A 885 -104.97 -5.19 -204.22
N LEU A 886 -104.73 -5.57 -202.95
CA LEU A 886 -104.74 -4.69 -201.76
C LEU A 886 -104.15 -5.37 -200.50
N LYS A 887 -103.61 -4.55 -199.58
CA LYS A 887 -102.91 -4.88 -198.31
C LYS A 887 -103.65 -4.27 -197.09
N GLY A 888 -103.52 -4.90 -195.91
CA GLY A 888 -103.86 -4.44 -194.55
C GLY A 888 -104.62 -5.53 -193.76
N ASP A 889 -104.58 -5.69 -192.43
CA ASP A 889 -103.77 -5.10 -191.36
C ASP A 889 -104.10 -5.83 -190.01
N VAL A 890 -103.23 -5.63 -189.00
CA VAL A 890 -103.42 -5.74 -187.53
C VAL A 890 -103.90 -7.04 -186.86
N THR A 891 -103.01 -7.60 -186.03
CA THR A 891 -103.35 -8.47 -184.87
C THR A 891 -102.66 -7.95 -183.61
N ALA A 892 -103.47 -7.81 -182.56
CA ALA A 892 -103.12 -7.51 -181.19
C ALA A 892 -102.60 -8.76 -180.44
N ASN A 893 -101.88 -8.56 -179.34
CA ASN A 893 -102.25 -9.15 -178.03
C ASN A 893 -101.32 -8.70 -176.91
N LEU A 894 -101.94 -8.51 -175.75
CA LEU A 894 -101.44 -7.88 -174.54
C LEU A 894 -101.15 -8.89 -173.43
N SER A 895 -100.33 -8.39 -172.52
CA SER A 895 -99.71 -8.91 -171.31
C SER A 895 -100.65 -9.34 -170.18
N LEU A 896 -100.12 -10.24 -169.35
CA LEU A 896 -100.43 -10.43 -167.93
C LEU A 896 -99.26 -9.89 -167.09
#